data_AF-A0A4U0XFG3-F1
#
_entry.id   AF-A0A4U0XFG3-F1
#
_cell.length_a   1.000
_cell.length_b   1.000
_cell.length_c   1.000
_cell.angle_alpha   90.00
_cell.angle_beta   90.00
_cell.angle_gamma   90.00
#
_symmetry.space_group_name_H-M   'P 1'
#
loop_
_entity.id
_entity.type
_entity.pdbx_description
1 polymer ?
#
loop_
_entity_poly.entity_id
_entity_poly.type
_entity_poly.pdbx_seq_one_letter_code
_entity_poly.pdbx_strand_id
1 'polypeptide(L)'
;MSRCTSAGCTKESHSVVLDANWRWLHSTTGSTNCYTGNTWDKTLCPDPTTCATNCALDGAEYEGTYGIKSDGEALTLTLKTGSNVGSRVYLLGPQGENYVLFDLKNKEFTFDVDVSNLPCGLNGALYFVEMDRDGGLSEYANNKAGAKYGTGYCDSQCPQDIKFINGQANIDNWTPATGNSNTGTGSHGSCCNEMDIWEANKVSAALTPHVCNKAGQTVCTSNTTCGVGNERADGVCDKDGCDFNSYRMGNHSFYGAGKTVDTSSKFTVVTQFITADGTDSGDLTEIRRVYVQDGKVIQNSKSDVAGVEGNSITEGFCKAQKTAFGDTDSFDARGGLKAMGNAFSRGMVLVMSIWDDYAAEMRWLDAPYPATDATTKPGVERGTCAANSGVPATVEGNSPGASVQFSNIKVGTIKSTPSTRNDRQASYIREVLRLRQDETEDEVENKARELGLDVATVTSLEMKSHSRKPAEQNALLLKVEQQNEDVTVVSSIKDACEPPQNKLDSVAPIGDMHKSLEESKLEQPPQHAEEMLKGSALRQLGQDQAEQLDRFVAWSTKQRAELEAQQNSLREQMKVRHDSALEELADGHNAAMAEAEDKQVKAEADMRASHDREKRDNATALKHMEAYCAGRYSSGELHDRVVTAQDNAELEKTKRSREQMDGRHESAINVLRGEQSRRMRLRAQRQEREEQELRRVQRREELELERSCIQEVALLENEIPERRRQLQGRWQLQTAVMTQQFAAASVLPAEARLPPLPTLAWQLDLALPPPATTLGAVEEARCETSKNGISTGFTMYGKSGCAA
;
A
#
# COMPACT_ATOMS: atom_id res chain seq x y z
N MET A 1 11.96 -2.05 2.98
CA MET A 1 10.82 -2.97 2.72
C MET A 1 10.76 -3.26 1.23
N SER A 2 9.91 -4.17 0.75
CA SER A 2 9.69 -4.37 -0.69
C SER A 2 8.21 -4.26 -1.07
N ARG A 3 7.93 -3.69 -2.24
CA ARG A 3 6.60 -3.73 -2.87
C ARG A 3 6.57 -4.80 -3.93
N CYS A 4 5.60 -5.70 -3.85
CA CYS A 4 5.48 -6.86 -4.71
C CYS A 4 4.23 -6.77 -5.60
N THR A 5 4.37 -7.30 -6.80
CA THR A 5 3.30 -7.54 -7.76
C THR A 5 3.42 -8.98 -8.25
N SER A 6 2.46 -9.44 -9.05
CA SER A 6 2.59 -10.73 -9.75
C SER A 6 3.84 -10.80 -10.65
N ALA A 7 4.48 -9.67 -11.00
CA ALA A 7 5.70 -9.64 -11.78
C ALA A 7 6.99 -9.78 -10.94
N GLY A 8 6.97 -9.41 -9.66
CA GLY A 8 8.15 -9.43 -8.79
C GLY A 8 8.10 -8.36 -7.70
N CYS A 9 9.18 -8.23 -6.92
CA CYS A 9 9.28 -7.28 -5.82
C CYS A 9 10.36 -6.23 -6.08
N THR A 10 10.04 -4.96 -5.78
CA THR A 10 10.97 -3.83 -5.83
C THR A 10 11.30 -3.41 -4.41
N LYS A 11 12.59 -3.25 -4.10
CA LYS A 11 13.04 -2.78 -2.78
C LYS A 11 12.82 -1.27 -2.65
N GLU A 12 12.35 -0.87 -1.48
CA GLU A 12 12.18 0.53 -1.08
C GLU A 12 13.01 0.80 0.18
N SER A 13 13.73 1.94 0.16
CA SER A 13 14.54 2.40 1.28
C SER A 13 13.67 3.19 2.25
N HIS A 14 13.64 2.75 3.51
CA HIS A 14 12.88 3.36 4.59
C HIS A 14 13.75 3.50 5.82
N SER A 15 13.28 4.31 6.76
CA SER A 15 13.84 4.41 8.11
C SER A 15 12.74 4.13 9.14
N VAL A 16 13.15 3.99 10.40
CA VAL A 16 12.23 3.84 11.54
C VAL A 16 12.39 5.01 12.50
N VAL A 17 11.31 5.40 13.16
CA VAL A 17 11.31 6.48 14.15
C VAL A 17 10.75 6.02 15.48
N LEU A 18 11.47 6.33 16.56
CA LEU A 18 11.02 6.08 17.93
C LEU A 18 9.84 6.97 18.29
N ASP A 19 8.84 6.38 18.93
CA ASP A 19 7.68 7.04 19.51
C ASP A 19 8.07 8.17 20.48
N ALA A 20 7.30 9.25 20.46
CA ALA A 20 7.55 10.45 21.24
C ALA A 20 7.58 10.21 22.75
N ASN A 21 6.84 9.23 23.28
CA ASN A 21 6.72 8.96 24.70
C ASN A 21 8.03 8.50 25.34
N TRP A 22 8.93 7.89 24.55
CA TRP A 22 10.26 7.43 24.99
C TRP A 22 11.33 8.52 24.97
N ARG A 23 11.07 9.63 24.28
CA ARG A 23 12.08 10.67 24.08
C ARG A 23 12.30 11.46 25.36
N TRP A 24 13.53 11.95 25.52
CA TRP A 24 13.82 12.95 26.52
C TRP A 24 13.02 14.23 26.21
N LEU A 25 12.36 14.76 27.24
CA LEU A 25 11.54 15.94 27.17
C LEU A 25 12.11 17.03 28.08
N HIS A 26 12.63 18.10 27.47
CA HIS A 26 13.33 19.17 28.18
C HIS A 26 12.83 20.56 27.77
N SER A 27 13.18 21.58 28.54
CA SER A 27 12.84 22.97 28.21
C SER A 27 13.44 23.39 26.86
N THR A 28 12.71 24.17 26.06
CA THR A 28 13.21 24.77 24.81
C THR A 28 14.37 25.76 25.04
N THR A 29 14.59 26.21 26.27
CA THR A 29 15.63 27.19 26.63
C THR A 29 16.83 26.59 27.35
N GLY A 30 16.83 25.28 27.63
CA GLY A 30 17.90 24.62 28.39
C GLY A 30 17.72 23.11 28.46
N SER A 31 18.35 22.47 29.46
CA SER A 31 18.33 21.01 29.64
C SER A 31 17.50 20.57 30.85
N THR A 32 16.66 21.45 31.40
CA THR A 32 15.79 21.10 32.52
C THR A 32 14.65 20.21 32.03
N ASN A 33 14.45 19.07 32.68
CA ASN A 33 13.40 18.12 32.32
C ASN A 33 12.00 18.72 32.52
N CYS A 34 11.14 18.59 31.51
CA CYS A 34 9.71 18.84 31.69
C CYS A 34 8.99 17.64 32.33
N TYR A 35 9.56 16.45 32.19
CA TYR A 35 9.02 15.20 32.73
C TYR A 35 10.16 14.32 33.26
N THR A 36 10.08 13.88 34.52
CA THR A 36 11.10 13.03 35.16
C THR A 36 10.44 11.88 35.91
N GLY A 37 10.93 10.66 35.67
CA GLY A 37 10.28 9.44 36.16
C GLY A 37 8.89 9.37 35.58
N ASN A 38 7.88 9.57 36.44
CA ASN A 38 6.47 9.61 36.06
C ASN A 38 5.76 10.93 36.41
N THR A 39 6.50 12.02 36.59
CA THR A 39 5.98 13.32 37.05
C THR A 39 6.36 14.49 36.15
N TRP A 40 5.42 15.42 35.96
CA TRP A 40 5.62 16.67 35.21
C TRP A 40 6.19 17.79 36.10
N ASP A 41 7.06 18.63 35.53
CA ASP A 41 7.53 19.85 36.18
C ASP A 41 6.44 20.93 36.16
N LYS A 42 5.93 21.30 37.33
CA LYS A 42 4.81 22.25 37.46
C LYS A 42 5.16 23.68 37.07
N THR A 43 6.44 24.04 36.99
CA THR A 43 6.89 25.38 36.59
C THR A 43 6.92 25.49 35.07
N LEU A 44 7.45 24.48 34.39
CA LEU A 44 7.51 24.42 32.93
C LEU A 44 6.16 24.02 32.32
N CYS A 45 5.38 23.20 33.02
CA CYS A 45 4.09 22.67 32.59
C CYS A 45 2.96 23.03 33.57
N PRO A 46 2.57 24.31 33.65
CA PRO A 46 1.44 24.75 34.48
C PRO A 46 0.07 24.43 33.85
N ASP A 47 0.00 24.35 32.52
CA ASP A 47 -1.19 24.01 31.73
C ASP A 47 -0.77 23.29 30.42
N PRO A 48 -1.69 22.53 29.77
CA PRO A 48 -1.39 21.73 28.58
C PRO A 48 -0.73 22.50 27.43
N THR A 49 -1.15 23.74 27.18
CA THR A 49 -0.70 24.54 26.04
C THR A 49 0.66 25.17 26.31
N THR A 50 0.85 25.73 27.51
CA THR A 50 2.13 26.28 27.95
C THR A 50 3.20 25.19 28.00
N CYS A 51 2.87 24.00 28.51
CA CYS A 51 3.79 22.85 28.53
C CYS A 51 4.25 22.47 27.11
N ALA A 52 3.31 22.35 26.16
CA ALA A 52 3.64 22.04 24.76
C ALA A 52 4.51 23.11 24.08
N THR A 53 4.42 24.37 24.52
CA THR A 53 5.26 25.47 24.00
C THR A 53 6.64 25.48 24.67
N ASN A 54 6.71 25.15 25.95
CA ASN A 54 7.93 25.21 26.75
C ASN A 54 8.84 24.00 26.60
N CYS A 55 8.32 22.87 26.11
CA CYS A 55 9.01 21.58 26.12
C CYS A 55 9.29 21.06 24.72
N ALA A 56 10.49 20.52 24.52
CA ALA A 56 10.95 19.94 23.26
C ALA A 56 11.24 18.45 23.41
N LEU A 57 10.81 17.68 22.41
CA LEU A 57 11.22 16.28 22.21
C LEU A 57 12.59 16.27 21.55
N ASP A 58 13.57 15.61 22.17
CA ASP A 58 14.93 15.56 21.65
C ASP A 58 15.18 14.39 20.67
N GLY A 59 16.36 14.40 20.06
CA GLY A 59 16.91 13.26 19.34
C GLY A 59 17.02 12.01 20.20
N ALA A 60 17.14 10.85 19.55
CA ALA A 60 17.27 9.56 20.20
C ALA A 60 18.56 8.87 19.74
N GLU A 61 19.32 8.34 20.70
CA GLU A 61 20.44 7.44 20.42
C GLU A 61 19.90 6.00 20.48
N TYR A 62 19.56 5.46 19.30
CA TYR A 62 18.70 4.30 19.15
C TYR A 62 19.29 3.01 19.76
N GLU A 63 20.57 2.73 19.53
CA GLU A 63 21.17 1.44 19.93
C GLU A 63 21.58 1.47 21.41
N GLY A 64 22.37 2.46 21.84
CA GLY A 64 22.93 2.51 23.20
C GLY A 64 21.95 2.93 24.30
N THR A 65 20.86 3.63 23.96
CA THR A 65 19.84 4.07 24.93
C THR A 65 18.57 3.21 24.85
N TYR A 66 18.12 2.87 23.65
CA TYR A 66 16.82 2.22 23.44
C TYR A 66 16.91 0.76 22.95
N GLY A 67 18.10 0.25 22.66
CA GLY A 67 18.28 -1.14 22.20
C GLY A 67 17.66 -1.42 20.84
N ILE A 68 17.54 -0.39 20.00
CA ILE A 68 16.95 -0.45 18.65
C ILE A 68 18.09 -0.48 17.64
N LYS A 69 18.14 -1.55 16.85
CA LYS A 69 19.19 -1.76 15.86
C LYS A 69 18.61 -2.19 14.54
N SER A 70 19.01 -1.55 13.45
CA SER A 70 18.73 -2.01 12.09
C SER A 70 20.00 -2.56 11.42
N ASP A 71 19.85 -3.63 10.67
CA ASP A 71 20.88 -4.20 9.78
C ASP A 71 20.23 -4.62 8.46
N GLY A 72 20.44 -3.80 7.43
CA GLY A 72 19.79 -3.97 6.12
C GLY A 72 18.27 -3.97 6.22
N GLU A 73 17.67 -5.15 6.02
CA GLU A 73 16.21 -5.36 6.06
C GLU A 73 15.69 -5.83 7.43
N ALA A 74 16.57 -6.01 8.41
CA ALA A 74 16.22 -6.48 9.75
C ALA A 74 16.21 -5.32 10.77
N LEU A 75 15.23 -5.36 11.67
CA LEU A 75 15.09 -4.48 12.83
C LEU A 75 15.03 -5.36 14.08
N THR A 76 15.97 -5.17 14.99
CA THR A 76 16.02 -5.83 16.29
C THR A 76 15.65 -4.84 17.38
N LEU A 77 14.68 -5.22 18.22
CA LEU A 77 14.27 -4.46 19.39
C LEU A 77 14.60 -5.28 20.64
N THR A 78 15.42 -4.72 21.52
CA THR A 78 15.79 -5.34 22.80
C THR A 78 14.89 -4.79 23.91
N LEU A 79 14.46 -5.65 24.82
CA LEU A 79 13.56 -5.27 25.91
C LEU A 79 14.20 -4.21 26.81
N LYS A 80 15.41 -4.46 27.34
CA LYS A 80 16.00 -3.56 28.34
C LYS A 80 17.40 -3.09 27.95
N THR A 81 17.58 -1.77 27.92
CA THR A 81 18.87 -1.12 27.66
C THR A 81 19.08 -0.02 28.71
N GLY A 82 20.05 -0.20 29.61
CA GLY A 82 20.19 0.67 30.78
C GLY A 82 18.91 0.68 31.63
N SER A 83 18.31 1.86 31.81
CA SER A 83 17.01 2.03 32.49
C SER A 83 15.80 2.03 31.54
N ASN A 84 16.01 2.01 30.22
CA ASN A 84 14.94 1.94 29.24
C ASN A 84 14.34 0.53 29.19
N VAL A 85 13.01 0.45 29.15
CA VAL A 85 12.25 -0.78 28.99
C VAL A 85 11.30 -0.63 27.81
N GLY A 86 11.36 -1.59 26.89
CA GLY A 86 10.57 -1.62 25.67
C GLY A 86 10.94 -0.55 24.66
N SER A 87 10.30 -0.63 23.50
CA SER A 87 10.30 0.43 22.50
C SER A 87 9.11 0.27 21.56
N ARG A 88 8.69 1.38 20.94
CA ARG A 88 7.71 1.40 19.86
C ARG A 88 8.24 2.29 18.74
N VAL A 89 8.25 1.77 17.52
CA VAL A 89 8.76 2.49 16.35
C VAL A 89 7.80 2.44 15.18
N TYR A 90 7.86 3.47 14.34
CA TYR A 90 7.03 3.62 13.14
C TYR A 90 7.88 3.60 11.88
N LEU A 91 7.33 3.11 10.77
CA LEU A 91 8.00 3.15 9.48
C LEU A 91 7.85 4.53 8.81
N LEU A 92 8.98 5.18 8.53
CA LEU A 92 9.02 6.43 7.77
C LEU A 92 9.22 6.20 6.28
N GLY A 93 8.65 7.10 5.48
CA GLY A 93 8.90 7.15 4.04
C GLY A 93 10.36 7.52 3.72
N PRO A 94 10.80 7.37 2.46
CA PRO A 94 12.19 7.58 2.05
C PRO A 94 12.78 8.96 2.41
N GLN A 95 11.94 9.98 2.56
CA GLN A 95 12.36 11.34 2.93
C GLN A 95 12.56 11.52 4.45
N GLY A 96 12.10 10.59 5.29
CA GLY A 96 12.25 10.65 6.74
C GLY A 96 11.37 11.69 7.46
N GLU A 97 10.42 12.32 6.77
CA GLU A 97 9.58 13.40 7.32
C GLU A 97 8.14 12.96 7.63
N ASN A 98 7.66 11.88 6.99
CA ASN A 98 6.28 11.39 7.13
C ASN A 98 6.27 9.86 7.29
N TYR A 99 5.27 9.35 8.00
CA TYR A 99 5.00 7.92 8.04
C TYR A 99 4.59 7.38 6.67
N VAL A 100 4.81 6.09 6.47
CA VAL A 100 4.23 5.38 5.32
C VAL A 100 2.80 5.00 5.67
N LEU A 101 1.84 5.46 4.85
CA LEU A 101 0.47 5.00 4.91
C LEU A 101 0.30 3.76 4.02
N PHE A 102 -0.35 2.74 4.56
CA PHE A 102 -0.67 1.49 3.87
C PHE A 102 -2.18 1.33 3.72
N ASP A 103 -2.63 1.15 2.48
CA ASP A 103 -3.92 0.53 2.21
C ASP A 103 -3.71 -0.98 2.02
N LEU A 104 -4.36 -1.74 2.89
CA LEU A 104 -4.21 -3.19 2.98
C LEU A 104 -5.34 -3.95 2.28
N LYS A 105 -6.39 -3.29 1.78
CA LYS A 105 -7.50 -3.98 1.10
C LYS A 105 -7.00 -4.72 -0.14
N ASN A 106 -7.40 -5.99 -0.24
CA ASN A 106 -7.01 -6.88 -1.33
C ASN A 106 -5.48 -6.97 -1.53
N LYS A 107 -4.75 -6.83 -0.41
CA LYS A 107 -3.30 -6.97 -0.35
C LYS A 107 -2.91 -8.11 0.58
N GLU A 108 -1.63 -8.43 0.52
CA GLU A 108 -0.94 -9.33 1.41
C GLU A 108 0.24 -8.58 2.03
N PHE A 109 0.33 -8.64 3.36
CA PHE A 109 1.45 -8.12 4.15
C PHE A 109 2.23 -9.29 4.73
N THR A 110 3.55 -9.27 4.52
CA THR A 110 4.44 -10.37 4.87
C THR A 110 5.71 -9.86 5.51
N PHE A 111 6.21 -10.59 6.50
CA PHE A 111 7.47 -10.31 7.17
C PHE A 111 8.05 -11.60 7.75
N ASP A 112 9.35 -11.62 7.96
CA ASP A 112 10.01 -12.66 8.73
C ASP A 112 10.17 -12.19 10.18
N VAL A 113 10.02 -13.09 11.12
CA VAL A 113 10.16 -12.79 12.56
C VAL A 113 10.96 -13.87 13.28
N ASP A 114 11.84 -13.42 14.18
CA ASP A 114 12.48 -14.26 15.18
C ASP A 114 11.99 -13.86 16.57
N VAL A 115 11.26 -14.77 17.20
CA VAL A 115 10.71 -14.65 18.55
C VAL A 115 11.38 -15.61 19.55
N SER A 116 12.44 -16.32 19.14
CA SER A 116 13.08 -17.37 19.95
C SER A 116 13.58 -16.86 21.30
N ASN A 117 13.92 -15.57 21.36
CA ASN A 117 14.38 -14.84 22.54
C ASN A 117 13.28 -14.01 23.24
N LEU A 118 11.99 -14.31 23.01
CA LEU A 118 10.85 -13.70 23.70
C LEU A 118 10.16 -14.71 24.63
N PRO A 119 10.45 -14.71 25.95
CA PRO A 119 9.78 -15.56 26.92
C PRO A 119 8.33 -15.12 27.22
N CYS A 120 7.65 -15.87 28.10
CA CYS A 120 6.36 -15.51 28.69
C CYS A 120 6.39 -14.10 29.29
N GLY A 121 5.28 -13.37 29.19
CA GLY A 121 5.15 -12.03 29.75
C GLY A 121 5.62 -10.90 28.83
N LEU A 122 6.15 -11.22 27.66
CA LEU A 122 6.56 -10.25 26.64
C LEU A 122 5.70 -10.35 25.40
N ASN A 123 5.64 -9.25 24.66
CA ASN A 123 5.03 -9.18 23.35
C ASN A 123 5.96 -8.42 22.41
N GLY A 124 6.39 -9.08 21.34
CA GLY A 124 6.97 -8.44 20.17
C GLY A 124 5.86 -8.21 19.15
N ALA A 125 5.33 -6.98 19.12
CA ALA A 125 4.18 -6.66 18.29
C ALA A 125 4.57 -6.01 16.96
N LEU A 126 3.85 -6.36 15.90
CA LEU A 126 3.88 -5.69 14.60
C LEU A 126 2.44 -5.51 14.13
N TYR A 127 2.03 -4.26 13.94
CA TYR A 127 0.63 -3.90 13.76
C TYR A 127 0.46 -2.60 12.97
N PHE A 128 -0.78 -2.26 12.64
CA PHE A 128 -1.13 -1.04 11.93
C PHE A 128 -2.12 -0.21 12.72
N VAL A 129 -1.92 1.10 12.76
CA VAL A 129 -2.83 2.06 13.41
C VAL A 129 -3.19 3.20 12.48
N GLU A 130 -4.39 3.75 12.63
CA GLU A 130 -4.92 4.82 11.78
C GLU A 130 -4.44 6.22 12.21
N MET A 131 -3.11 6.38 12.30
CA MET A 131 -2.43 7.64 12.63
C MET A 131 -2.34 8.58 11.41
N ASP A 132 -2.31 9.88 11.67
CA ASP A 132 -2.02 10.88 10.64
C ASP A 132 -0.62 10.73 10.07
N ARG A 133 -0.50 10.89 8.74
CA ARG A 133 0.74 10.74 7.99
C ARG A 133 1.91 11.57 8.52
N ASP A 134 1.64 12.78 8.99
CA ASP A 134 2.63 13.72 9.50
C ASP A 134 2.73 13.74 11.04
N GLY A 135 2.03 12.80 11.71
CA GLY A 135 1.96 12.72 13.17
C GLY A 135 1.19 13.87 13.83
N GLY A 136 0.27 14.50 13.10
CA GLY A 136 -0.56 15.62 13.57
C GLY A 136 0.12 16.99 13.44
N LEU A 137 1.15 17.10 12.58
CA LEU A 137 1.95 18.33 12.43
C LEU A 137 1.16 19.45 11.74
N SER A 138 0.42 19.11 10.69
CA SER A 138 -0.40 20.06 9.94
C SER A 138 -1.69 20.46 10.66
N GLU A 139 -2.26 19.56 11.46
CA GLU A 139 -3.52 19.79 12.16
C GLU A 139 -3.32 20.60 13.46
N TYR A 140 -2.27 20.31 14.23
CA TYR A 140 -2.09 20.88 15.56
C TYR A 140 -0.96 21.89 15.60
N ALA A 141 -1.31 23.18 15.63
CA ALA A 141 -0.34 24.28 15.55
C ALA A 141 0.79 24.23 16.60
N ASN A 142 0.55 23.66 17.78
CA ASN A 142 1.54 23.50 18.84
C ASN A 142 2.40 22.24 18.70
N ASN A 143 2.01 21.28 17.86
CA ASN A 143 2.91 20.22 17.44
C ASN A 143 3.91 20.81 16.44
N LYS A 144 5.17 20.93 16.84
CA LYS A 144 6.28 21.34 15.96
C LYS A 144 7.27 20.21 15.68
N ALA A 145 7.01 19.02 16.21
CA ALA A 145 7.91 17.87 16.12
C ALA A 145 7.47 16.90 15.01
N GLY A 146 6.19 16.53 14.98
CA GLY A 146 5.60 15.69 13.93
C GLY A 146 6.14 14.26 13.87
N ALA A 147 5.84 13.57 12.76
CA ALA A 147 6.23 12.18 12.50
C ALA A 147 7.74 11.94 12.64
N LYS A 148 8.58 12.94 12.33
CA LYS A 148 10.03 12.90 12.50
C LYS A 148 10.49 12.59 13.93
N TYR A 149 9.66 12.94 14.92
CA TYR A 149 9.89 12.65 16.33
C TYR A 149 8.86 11.66 16.91
N GLY A 150 8.13 10.95 16.05
CA GLY A 150 7.24 9.88 16.49
C GLY A 150 5.97 10.36 17.20
N THR A 151 5.43 11.54 16.86
CA THR A 151 4.18 12.05 17.45
C THR A 151 2.93 11.47 16.78
N GLY A 152 1.77 11.64 17.44
CA GLY A 152 0.46 11.34 16.86
C GLY A 152 -0.04 9.93 17.11
N TYR A 153 0.58 9.17 18.01
CA TYR A 153 0.18 7.80 18.30
C TYR A 153 -1.26 7.71 18.81
N CYS A 154 -1.95 6.67 18.34
CA CYS A 154 -3.28 6.27 18.75
C CYS A 154 -3.41 4.76 18.52
N ASP A 155 -4.32 4.12 19.24
CA ASP A 155 -4.70 2.73 19.01
C ASP A 155 -6.12 2.46 19.56
N SER A 156 -6.57 1.20 19.49
CA SER A 156 -7.92 0.83 19.92
C SER A 156 -8.12 0.84 21.43
N GLN A 157 -7.04 0.87 22.21
CA GLN A 157 -7.09 0.97 23.67
C GLN A 157 -7.34 2.40 24.15
N CYS A 158 -7.34 3.39 23.25
CA CYS A 158 -7.47 4.81 23.58
C CYS A 158 -6.48 5.26 24.68
N PRO A 159 -5.16 5.04 24.49
CA PRO A 159 -4.14 5.20 25.52
C PRO A 159 -4.13 6.60 26.12
N GLN A 160 -4.20 6.64 27.46
CA GLN A 160 -4.15 7.86 28.25
C GLN A 160 -2.74 8.16 28.80
N ASP A 161 -1.76 7.29 28.54
CA ASP A 161 -0.36 7.43 28.97
C ASP A 161 0.49 8.27 28.00
N ILE A 162 -0.08 8.66 26.87
CA ILE A 162 0.60 9.50 25.87
C ILE A 162 0.79 10.90 26.43
N LYS A 163 2.06 11.32 26.54
CA LYS A 163 2.46 12.63 27.09
C LYS A 163 1.93 13.82 26.28
N PHE A 164 1.82 13.68 24.96
CA PHE A 164 1.33 14.74 24.06
C PHE A 164 0.27 14.21 23.11
N ILE A 165 -0.93 14.79 23.15
CA ILE A 165 -2.07 14.45 22.29
C ILE A 165 -2.57 15.77 21.68
N ASN A 166 -2.77 15.79 20.36
CA ASN A 166 -3.32 16.92 19.62
C ASN A 166 -2.58 18.26 19.85
N GLY A 167 -1.25 18.19 19.96
CA GLY A 167 -0.39 19.35 20.22
C GLY A 167 -0.49 19.91 21.64
N GLN A 168 -1.08 19.18 22.59
CA GLN A 168 -1.20 19.56 23.99
C GLN A 168 -0.54 18.53 24.90
N ALA A 169 0.05 18.98 26.00
CA ALA A 169 0.58 18.07 27.01
C ALA A 169 -0.55 17.48 27.86
N ASN A 170 -0.57 16.16 28.05
CA ASN A 170 -1.61 15.46 28.78
C ASN A 170 -1.40 15.54 30.30
N ILE A 171 -1.34 16.75 30.85
CA ILE A 171 -1.00 16.96 32.26
C ILE A 171 -2.22 17.02 33.19
N ASP A 172 -3.41 17.24 32.64
CA ASP A 172 -4.63 17.38 33.42
C ASP A 172 -4.97 16.05 34.10
N ASN A 173 -5.11 16.10 35.43
CA ASN A 173 -5.30 14.94 36.31
C ASN A 173 -4.26 13.81 36.11
N TRP A 174 -3.02 14.18 35.75
CA TRP A 174 -1.95 13.21 35.58
C TRP A 174 -1.73 12.37 36.84
N THR A 175 -1.94 11.07 36.72
CA THR A 175 -1.82 10.09 37.81
C THR A 175 -0.63 9.17 37.52
N PRO A 176 0.45 9.24 38.30
CA PRO A 176 1.58 8.32 38.19
C PRO A 176 1.14 6.86 38.30
N ALA A 177 1.63 5.99 37.41
CA ALA A 177 1.30 4.58 37.44
C ALA A 177 1.89 3.90 38.69
N THR A 178 1.16 2.92 39.23
CA THR A 178 1.69 2.03 40.27
C THR A 178 2.42 0.87 39.61
N GLY A 179 3.68 0.63 39.99
CA GLY A 179 4.50 -0.45 39.43
C GLY A 179 5.41 -0.02 38.28
N ASN A 180 5.06 1.02 37.52
CA ASN A 180 5.90 1.58 36.46
C ASN A 180 6.40 2.99 36.84
N SER A 181 7.71 3.16 36.97
CA SER A 181 8.32 4.44 37.36
C SER A 181 8.41 5.48 36.24
N ASN A 182 8.06 5.11 35.01
CA ASN A 182 8.24 5.93 33.80
C ASN A 182 6.92 6.37 33.15
N THR A 183 5.78 5.86 33.64
CA THR A 183 4.47 6.10 33.05
C THR A 183 3.45 6.61 34.07
N GLY A 184 2.37 7.16 33.55
CA GLY A 184 1.19 7.62 34.27
C GLY A 184 0.09 7.86 33.24
N THR A 185 -1.07 8.30 33.68
CA THR A 185 -2.21 8.57 32.79
C THR A 185 -2.79 9.96 33.04
N GLY A 186 -3.09 10.67 31.96
CA GLY A 186 -3.79 11.96 32.00
C GLY A 186 -5.28 11.82 31.68
N SER A 187 -5.97 12.96 31.60
CA SER A 187 -7.41 12.99 31.32
C SER A 187 -7.75 12.66 29.86
N HIS A 188 -6.82 12.88 28.94
CA HIS A 188 -7.04 12.66 27.51
C HIS A 188 -6.49 11.30 27.09
N GLY A 189 -7.20 10.61 26.19
CA GLY A 189 -6.70 9.43 25.49
C GLY A 189 -6.74 9.59 23.98
N SER A 190 -5.94 8.80 23.25
CA SER A 190 -5.78 8.89 21.79
C SER A 190 -6.30 7.63 21.12
N CYS A 191 -7.51 7.67 20.57
CA CYS A 191 -8.22 6.52 19.98
C CYS A 191 -8.02 6.45 18.46
N CYS A 192 -7.85 5.25 17.89
CA CYS A 192 -8.06 5.00 16.46
C CYS A 192 -8.20 3.51 16.14
N ASN A 193 -8.60 3.19 14.90
CA ASN A 193 -8.67 1.80 14.44
C ASN A 193 -7.27 1.16 14.44
N GLU A 194 -7.23 -0.13 14.74
CA GLU A 194 -5.99 -0.89 14.95
C GLU A 194 -6.10 -2.28 14.32
N MET A 195 -5.07 -2.69 13.61
CA MET A 195 -4.98 -4.01 13.00
C MET A 195 -3.71 -4.69 13.51
N ASP A 196 -3.88 -5.53 14.53
CA ASP A 196 -2.80 -6.31 15.12
C ASP A 196 -2.49 -7.51 14.25
N ILE A 197 -1.53 -7.31 13.34
CA ILE A 197 -1.03 -8.38 12.47
C ILE A 197 -0.38 -9.46 13.31
N TRP A 198 0.36 -9.05 14.34
CA TRP A 198 1.20 -9.94 15.09
C TRP A 198 1.41 -9.41 16.50
N GLU A 199 0.88 -10.14 17.46
CA GLU A 199 1.23 -10.00 18.86
C GLU A 199 1.70 -11.37 19.35
N ALA A 200 2.95 -11.49 19.74
CA ALA A 200 3.51 -12.80 20.03
C ALA A 200 4.74 -12.79 20.93
N ASN A 201 4.95 -13.95 21.53
CA ASN A 201 6.23 -14.39 22.03
C ASN A 201 6.50 -15.83 21.55
N LYS A 202 7.49 -16.51 22.13
CA LYS A 202 7.81 -17.88 21.71
C LYS A 202 6.75 -18.92 22.08
N VAL A 203 5.76 -18.57 22.92
CA VAL A 203 4.74 -19.50 23.44
C VAL A 203 3.45 -19.40 22.64
N SER A 204 2.97 -18.17 22.42
CA SER A 204 1.69 -17.90 21.76
C SER A 204 1.78 -16.71 20.80
N ALA A 205 0.83 -16.64 19.87
CA ALA A 205 0.66 -15.55 18.92
C ALA A 205 -0.82 -15.28 18.66
N ALA A 206 -1.18 -14.01 18.46
CA ALA A 206 -2.52 -13.56 18.11
C ALA A 206 -2.51 -12.67 16.85
N LEU A 207 -3.63 -12.72 16.12
CA LEU A 207 -4.00 -11.83 15.01
C LEU A 207 -5.35 -11.21 15.35
N THR A 208 -5.44 -9.89 15.41
CA THR A 208 -6.64 -9.23 15.96
C THR A 208 -6.96 -7.92 15.24
N PRO A 209 -8.07 -7.81 14.49
CA PRO A 209 -8.61 -6.52 14.08
C PRO A 209 -9.39 -5.88 15.23
N HIS A 210 -9.17 -4.59 15.43
CA HIS A 210 -9.88 -3.74 16.38
C HIS A 210 -10.45 -2.52 15.65
N VAL A 211 -11.72 -2.20 15.94
CA VAL A 211 -12.43 -1.13 15.24
C VAL A 211 -13.04 -0.11 16.19
N CYS A 212 -13.14 1.11 15.69
CA CYS A 212 -13.71 2.26 16.38
C CYS A 212 -14.89 2.81 15.59
N ASN A 213 -15.83 3.43 16.30
CA ASN A 213 -16.95 4.14 15.66
C ASN A 213 -16.56 5.56 15.17
N LYS A 214 -15.25 5.86 15.12
CA LYS A 214 -14.64 7.09 14.62
C LYS A 214 -13.56 6.73 13.59
N ALA A 215 -13.35 7.65 12.64
CA ALA A 215 -12.31 7.56 11.63
C ALA A 215 -11.09 8.38 12.07
N GLY A 216 -9.89 7.90 11.73
CA GLY A 216 -8.62 8.54 12.06
C GLY A 216 -8.33 8.55 13.56
N GLN A 217 -7.30 9.31 13.92
CA GLN A 217 -7.03 9.65 15.30
C GLN A 217 -8.17 10.51 15.88
N THR A 218 -8.61 10.18 17.09
CA THR A 218 -9.62 10.95 17.81
C THR A 218 -9.29 10.98 19.30
N VAL A 219 -9.36 12.17 19.89
CA VAL A 219 -9.19 12.33 21.35
C VAL A 219 -10.45 11.90 22.11
N CYS A 220 -10.26 11.17 23.20
CA CYS A 220 -11.29 10.91 24.21
C CYS A 220 -10.95 11.64 25.52
N THR A 221 -11.96 12.01 26.31
CA THR A 221 -11.79 12.91 27.48
C THR A 221 -12.49 12.44 28.74
N SER A 222 -13.23 11.33 28.67
CA SER A 222 -13.94 10.75 29.80
C SER A 222 -13.66 9.26 29.89
N ASN A 223 -13.80 8.68 31.08
CA ASN A 223 -13.71 7.23 31.27
C ASN A 223 -14.59 6.47 30.27
N THR A 224 -15.79 6.99 29.98
CA THR A 224 -16.74 6.32 29.09
C THR A 224 -16.28 6.38 27.65
N THR A 225 -15.85 7.56 27.17
CA THR A 225 -15.39 7.71 25.79
C THR A 225 -14.06 7.00 25.55
N CYS A 226 -13.18 6.96 26.55
CA CYS A 226 -11.91 6.25 26.52
C CYS A 226 -12.02 4.76 26.86
N GLY A 227 -13.18 4.25 27.29
CA GLY A 227 -13.40 2.87 27.70
C GLY A 227 -12.53 2.41 28.89
N VAL A 228 -12.58 3.14 30.00
CA VAL A 228 -11.74 2.90 31.18
C VAL A 228 -12.45 2.02 32.21
N GLY A 229 -11.75 1.02 32.74
CA GLY A 229 -12.26 0.16 33.81
C GLY A 229 -13.52 -0.59 33.40
N ASN A 230 -14.60 -0.42 34.17
CA ASN A 230 -15.88 -1.09 33.90
C ASN A 230 -16.58 -0.61 32.63
N GLU A 231 -16.18 0.56 32.10
CA GLU A 231 -16.74 1.15 30.88
C GLU A 231 -15.95 0.70 29.64
N ARG A 232 -15.10 -0.34 29.75
CA ARG A 232 -14.26 -0.89 28.67
C ARG A 232 -15.04 -1.14 27.37
N ALA A 233 -16.28 -1.63 27.47
CA ALA A 233 -17.13 -1.91 26.32
C ALA A 233 -17.96 -0.71 25.82
N ASP A 234 -17.94 0.43 26.53
CA ASP A 234 -18.70 1.65 26.20
C ASP A 234 -17.86 2.68 25.42
N GLY A 235 -16.55 2.44 25.33
CA GLY A 235 -15.57 3.28 24.63
C GLY A 235 -15.85 3.51 23.14
N VAL A 236 -15.18 4.49 22.57
CA VAL A 236 -15.21 4.76 21.12
C VAL A 236 -14.72 3.54 20.31
N CYS A 237 -13.76 2.80 20.85
CA CYS A 237 -13.09 1.67 20.22
C CYS A 237 -13.41 0.34 20.89
N ASP A 238 -13.35 -0.73 20.10
CA ASP A 238 -13.34 -2.09 20.58
C ASP A 238 -11.96 -2.44 21.13
N LYS A 239 -11.86 -2.59 22.45
CA LYS A 239 -10.60 -2.90 23.13
C LYS A 239 -10.22 -4.37 23.08
N ASP A 240 -11.15 -5.26 22.76
CA ASP A 240 -10.92 -6.72 22.82
C ASP A 240 -10.62 -7.29 21.43
N GLY A 241 -11.23 -6.75 20.38
CA GLY A 241 -10.99 -7.18 19.00
C GLY A 241 -11.63 -8.51 18.65
N CYS A 242 -11.42 -8.97 17.42
CA CYS A 242 -11.79 -10.32 16.99
C CYS A 242 -10.53 -11.20 16.81
N ASP A 243 -10.04 -11.77 17.92
CA ASP A 243 -8.74 -12.42 17.96
C ASP A 243 -8.73 -13.86 17.40
N PHE A 244 -7.65 -14.18 16.68
CA PHE A 244 -7.28 -15.55 16.32
C PHE A 244 -5.93 -15.90 16.96
N ASN A 245 -5.97 -16.58 18.10
CA ASN A 245 -4.82 -17.26 18.70
C ASN A 245 -5.03 -18.79 18.58
N SER A 246 -4.14 -19.48 17.87
CA SER A 246 -4.26 -20.93 17.61
C SER A 246 -4.43 -21.78 18.88
N TYR A 247 -3.74 -21.41 19.96
CA TYR A 247 -3.87 -22.09 21.25
C TYR A 247 -5.23 -21.84 21.86
N ARG A 248 -5.68 -20.57 21.88
CA ARG A 248 -7.02 -20.18 22.39
C ARG A 248 -8.16 -20.83 21.60
N MET A 249 -7.94 -21.05 20.30
CA MET A 249 -8.87 -21.77 19.41
C MET A 249 -8.75 -23.30 19.53
N GLY A 250 -8.03 -23.82 20.52
CA GLY A 250 -8.00 -25.25 20.89
C GLY A 250 -6.85 -26.06 20.29
N ASN A 251 -6.09 -25.51 19.34
CA ASN A 251 -4.96 -26.23 18.76
C ASN A 251 -3.65 -25.94 19.49
N HIS A 252 -3.40 -26.72 20.55
CA HIS A 252 -2.25 -26.51 21.44
C HIS A 252 -0.91 -26.96 20.83
N SER A 253 -0.93 -27.64 19.68
CA SER A 253 0.26 -28.21 19.01
C SER A 253 0.75 -27.42 17.79
N PHE A 254 0.08 -26.31 17.47
CA PHE A 254 0.36 -25.56 16.24
C PHE A 254 1.55 -24.61 16.36
N TYR A 255 1.53 -23.68 17.33
CA TYR A 255 2.54 -22.63 17.49
C TYR A 255 3.30 -22.76 18.81
N GLY A 256 4.64 -22.68 18.74
CA GLY A 256 5.55 -22.72 19.89
C GLY A 256 6.83 -23.52 19.62
N ALA A 257 7.73 -23.62 20.60
CA ALA A 257 9.03 -24.26 20.40
C ALA A 257 8.87 -25.76 20.09
N GLY A 258 9.40 -26.21 18.95
CA GLY A 258 9.31 -27.58 18.45
C GLY A 258 7.92 -28.01 17.94
N LYS A 259 7.01 -27.06 17.68
CA LYS A 259 5.66 -27.32 17.17
C LYS A 259 5.57 -27.17 15.64
N THR A 260 4.35 -27.16 15.08
CA THR A 260 4.12 -27.06 13.63
C THR A 260 4.74 -25.79 13.04
N VAL A 261 4.52 -24.64 13.69
CA VAL A 261 5.29 -23.42 13.52
C VAL A 261 6.25 -23.35 14.71
N ASP A 262 7.51 -23.66 14.44
CA ASP A 262 8.55 -23.78 15.47
C ASP A 262 9.14 -22.42 15.81
N THR A 263 8.83 -21.91 17.00
CA THR A 263 9.31 -20.60 17.46
C THR A 263 10.77 -20.58 17.91
N SER A 264 11.46 -21.73 17.89
CA SER A 264 12.90 -21.80 18.19
C SER A 264 13.78 -21.24 17.08
N SER A 265 13.21 -20.93 15.92
CA SER A 265 13.90 -20.33 14.77
C SER A 265 13.02 -19.32 14.05
N LYS A 266 13.62 -18.55 13.15
CA LYS A 266 12.93 -17.56 12.32
C LYS A 266 11.93 -18.22 11.36
N PHE A 267 10.78 -17.58 11.17
CA PHE A 267 9.77 -17.98 10.18
C PHE A 267 9.13 -16.76 9.53
N THR A 268 8.47 -16.96 8.40
CA THR A 268 7.69 -15.93 7.70
C THR A 268 6.24 -15.96 8.15
N VAL A 269 5.67 -14.79 8.39
CA VAL A 269 4.25 -14.57 8.63
C VAL A 269 3.66 -13.85 7.43
N VAL A 270 2.57 -14.39 6.89
CA VAL A 270 1.83 -13.85 5.74
C VAL A 270 0.40 -13.58 6.19
N THR A 271 -0.08 -12.36 5.97
CA THR A 271 -1.46 -11.97 6.29
C THR A 271 -2.13 -11.40 5.04
N GLN A 272 -3.27 -11.97 4.64
CA GLN A 272 -4.03 -11.59 3.46
C GLN A 272 -5.35 -10.94 3.86
N PHE A 273 -5.68 -9.83 3.21
CA PHE A 273 -6.90 -9.08 3.47
C PHE A 273 -7.81 -9.17 2.25
N ILE A 274 -8.78 -10.07 2.33
CA ILE A 274 -9.63 -10.43 1.19
C ILE A 274 -10.85 -9.55 1.20
N THR A 275 -11.16 -8.98 0.04
CA THR A 275 -12.36 -8.18 -0.19
C THR A 275 -13.44 -9.00 -0.89
N ALA A 276 -14.70 -8.61 -0.72
CA ALA A 276 -15.87 -9.32 -1.24
C ALA A 276 -15.82 -9.59 -2.75
N ASP A 277 -15.27 -8.65 -3.52
CA ASP A 277 -15.18 -8.70 -4.98
C ASP A 277 -13.75 -8.96 -5.51
N GLY A 278 -12.78 -9.16 -4.61
CA GLY A 278 -11.38 -9.35 -4.97
C GLY A 278 -10.71 -8.09 -5.55
N THR A 279 -11.26 -6.90 -5.29
CA THR A 279 -10.72 -5.61 -5.71
C THR A 279 -10.22 -4.79 -4.53
N ASP A 280 -9.39 -3.78 -4.82
CA ASP A 280 -8.87 -2.84 -3.81
C ASP A 280 -9.97 -1.90 -3.27
N SER A 281 -11.11 -1.80 -3.93
CA SER A 281 -12.25 -0.99 -3.49
C SER A 281 -13.28 -1.76 -2.67
N GLY A 282 -13.33 -3.09 -2.77
CA GLY A 282 -14.35 -3.91 -2.14
C GLY A 282 -14.32 -3.90 -0.61
N ASP A 283 -15.45 -4.26 0.01
CA ASP A 283 -15.56 -4.43 1.47
C ASP A 283 -14.66 -5.59 1.94
N LEU A 284 -13.94 -5.40 3.04
CA LEU A 284 -13.14 -6.47 3.67
C LEU A 284 -14.05 -7.56 4.23
N THR A 285 -13.82 -8.81 3.84
CA THR A 285 -14.67 -9.96 4.25
C THR A 285 -13.90 -11.04 5.00
N GLU A 286 -12.59 -11.15 4.79
CA GLU A 286 -11.80 -12.20 5.40
C GLU A 286 -10.34 -11.79 5.61
N ILE A 287 -9.79 -12.10 6.79
CA ILE A 287 -8.36 -11.98 7.07
C ILE A 287 -7.77 -13.39 7.21
N ARG A 288 -6.89 -13.77 6.29
CA ARG A 288 -6.23 -15.09 6.30
C ARG A 288 -4.80 -15.00 6.79
N ARG A 289 -4.37 -16.06 7.46
CA ARG A 289 -3.00 -16.24 7.96
C ARG A 289 -2.34 -17.44 7.28
N VAL A 290 -1.10 -17.26 6.86
CA VAL A 290 -0.21 -18.33 6.38
C VAL A 290 1.17 -18.14 6.99
N TYR A 291 1.86 -19.23 7.29
CA TYR A 291 3.25 -19.21 7.74
C TYR A 291 4.16 -19.88 6.69
N VAL A 292 5.42 -19.50 6.64
CA VAL A 292 6.45 -20.22 5.87
C VAL A 292 7.64 -20.47 6.77
N GLN A 293 8.04 -21.72 6.91
CA GLN A 293 9.21 -22.11 7.69
C GLN A 293 9.92 -23.27 6.98
N ASP A 294 11.25 -23.21 6.91
CA ASP A 294 12.07 -24.19 6.18
C ASP A 294 11.59 -24.46 4.74
N GLY A 295 11.14 -23.41 4.05
CA GLY A 295 10.58 -23.48 2.70
C GLY A 295 9.20 -24.14 2.58
N LYS A 296 8.59 -24.54 3.70
CA LYS A 296 7.26 -25.16 3.73
C LYS A 296 6.19 -24.12 4.05
N VAL A 297 5.16 -24.07 3.21
CA VAL A 297 3.96 -23.27 3.47
C VAL A 297 3.07 -24.01 4.47
N ILE A 298 2.76 -23.35 5.58
CA ILE A 298 1.93 -23.87 6.67
C ILE A 298 0.67 -23.01 6.75
N GLN A 299 -0.48 -23.61 6.47
CA GLN A 299 -1.78 -22.93 6.63
C GLN A 299 -2.07 -22.69 8.11
N ASN A 300 -2.80 -21.63 8.42
CA ASN A 300 -3.25 -21.39 9.79
C ASN A 300 -4.03 -22.60 10.35
N SER A 301 -3.91 -22.85 11.65
CA SER A 301 -4.65 -23.91 12.33
C SER A 301 -6.15 -23.70 12.19
N LYS A 302 -6.92 -24.78 12.12
CA LYS A 302 -8.38 -24.71 12.29
C LYS A 302 -8.72 -24.51 13.77
N SER A 303 -9.88 -23.91 14.02
CA SER A 303 -10.50 -23.90 15.34
C SER A 303 -10.99 -25.31 15.70
N ASP A 304 -10.64 -25.74 16.92
CA ASP A 304 -11.13 -26.97 17.57
C ASP A 304 -12.22 -26.65 18.63
N VAL A 305 -12.62 -25.38 18.76
CA VAL A 305 -13.68 -24.93 19.67
C VAL A 305 -15.04 -25.29 19.09
N ALA A 306 -15.87 -25.97 19.90
CA ALA A 306 -17.21 -26.36 19.49
C ALA A 306 -18.05 -25.14 19.07
N GLY A 307 -18.62 -25.19 17.87
CA GLY A 307 -19.44 -24.11 17.31
C GLY A 307 -18.67 -22.97 16.64
N VAL A 308 -17.34 -23.01 16.63
CA VAL A 308 -16.49 -22.03 15.93
C VAL A 308 -15.66 -22.74 14.88
N GLU A 309 -15.99 -22.53 13.60
CA GLU A 309 -15.35 -23.21 12.47
C GLU A 309 -14.40 -22.29 11.69
N GLY A 310 -13.50 -22.90 10.91
CA GLY A 310 -12.59 -22.19 10.02
C GLY A 310 -11.18 -21.96 10.60
N ASN A 311 -10.35 -21.26 9.83
CA ASN A 311 -8.96 -20.93 10.16
C ASN A 311 -8.59 -19.47 9.79
N SER A 312 -9.60 -18.63 9.61
CA SER A 312 -9.48 -17.24 9.19
C SER A 312 -10.51 -16.38 9.92
N ILE A 313 -10.26 -15.08 9.98
CA ILE A 313 -11.16 -14.13 10.63
C ILE A 313 -12.19 -13.68 9.61
N THR A 314 -13.45 -13.96 9.88
CA THR A 314 -14.64 -13.57 9.11
C THR A 314 -15.70 -13.07 10.09
N GLU A 315 -16.74 -12.37 9.61
CA GLU A 315 -17.86 -11.97 10.48
C GLU A 315 -18.50 -13.18 11.18
N GLY A 316 -18.68 -14.30 10.46
CA GLY A 316 -19.21 -15.54 11.02
C GLY A 316 -18.31 -16.14 12.10
N PHE A 317 -16.99 -16.12 11.90
CA PHE A 317 -16.02 -16.56 12.90
C PHE A 317 -16.08 -15.70 14.16
N CYS A 318 -16.05 -14.36 14.02
CA CYS A 318 -16.05 -13.44 15.15
C CYS A 318 -17.28 -13.62 16.04
N LYS A 319 -18.46 -13.66 15.43
CA LYS A 319 -19.72 -13.83 16.16
C LYS A 319 -19.81 -15.17 16.88
N ALA A 320 -19.38 -16.24 16.21
CA ALA A 320 -19.33 -17.58 16.80
C ALA A 320 -18.35 -17.65 17.97
N GLN A 321 -17.15 -17.06 17.79
CA GLN A 321 -16.09 -17.01 18.80
C GLN A 321 -16.54 -16.26 20.06
N LYS A 322 -17.09 -15.04 19.90
CA LYS A 322 -17.58 -14.23 21.03
C LYS A 322 -18.70 -14.96 21.78
N THR A 323 -19.62 -15.59 21.05
CA THR A 323 -20.70 -16.39 21.63
C THR A 323 -20.17 -17.60 22.40
N ALA A 324 -19.23 -18.36 21.83
CA ALA A 324 -18.69 -19.57 22.42
C ALA A 324 -17.85 -19.29 23.69
N PHE A 325 -17.15 -18.16 23.72
CA PHE A 325 -16.33 -17.74 24.86
C PHE A 325 -17.13 -16.95 25.91
N GLY A 326 -18.30 -16.43 25.54
CA GLY A 326 -19.12 -15.58 26.41
C GLY A 326 -18.54 -14.16 26.56
N ASP A 327 -17.75 -13.72 25.57
CA ASP A 327 -17.17 -12.39 25.52
C ASP A 327 -18.19 -11.40 24.90
N THR A 328 -18.12 -10.12 25.27
CA THR A 328 -18.97 -9.09 24.66
C THR A 328 -18.52 -8.82 23.23
N ASP A 329 -19.46 -8.81 22.28
CA ASP A 329 -19.18 -8.57 20.86
C ASP A 329 -19.06 -7.07 20.53
N SER A 330 -18.05 -6.43 21.11
CA SER A 330 -17.71 -5.02 20.90
C SER A 330 -17.25 -4.74 19.46
N PHE A 331 -16.71 -5.75 18.77
CA PHE A 331 -16.22 -5.69 17.40
C PHE A 331 -17.36 -5.47 16.40
N ASP A 332 -18.38 -6.34 16.43
CA ASP A 332 -19.56 -6.23 15.57
C ASP A 332 -20.34 -4.93 15.86
N ALA A 333 -20.47 -4.57 17.14
CA ALA A 333 -21.14 -3.35 17.58
C ALA A 333 -20.52 -2.05 17.01
N ARG A 334 -19.27 -2.09 16.57
CA ARG A 334 -18.54 -0.95 15.98
C ARG A 334 -18.28 -1.10 14.47
N GLY A 335 -18.95 -2.06 13.83
CA GLY A 335 -18.96 -2.22 12.37
C GLY A 335 -18.01 -3.30 11.84
N GLY A 336 -17.36 -4.06 12.72
CA GLY A 336 -16.61 -5.26 12.39
C GLY A 336 -15.60 -5.12 11.24
N LEU A 337 -15.50 -6.15 10.40
CA LEU A 337 -14.52 -6.17 9.31
C LEU A 337 -14.73 -5.06 8.27
N LYS A 338 -15.98 -4.65 8.04
CA LYS A 338 -16.28 -3.52 7.16
C LYS A 338 -15.66 -2.22 7.68
N ALA A 339 -15.79 -1.94 8.98
CA ALA A 339 -15.16 -0.77 9.59
C ALA A 339 -13.62 -0.85 9.50
N MET A 340 -13.04 -2.02 9.70
CA MET A 340 -11.60 -2.25 9.53
C MET A 340 -11.14 -1.99 8.08
N GLY A 341 -11.87 -2.50 7.10
CA GLY A 341 -11.61 -2.23 5.67
C GLY A 341 -11.71 -0.74 5.30
N ASN A 342 -12.63 -0.01 5.94
CA ASN A 342 -12.73 1.43 5.76
C ASN A 342 -11.50 2.16 6.33
N ALA A 343 -10.93 1.70 7.45
CA ALA A 343 -9.69 2.26 7.99
C ALA A 343 -8.49 1.98 7.09
N PHE A 344 -8.36 0.76 6.52
CA PHE A 344 -7.35 0.46 5.51
C PHE A 344 -7.39 1.44 4.33
N SER A 345 -8.60 1.74 3.84
CA SER A 345 -8.82 2.66 2.71
C SER A 345 -8.30 4.08 2.97
N ARG A 346 -8.26 4.52 4.23
CA ARG A 346 -7.76 5.84 4.64
C ARG A 346 -6.25 5.86 4.88
N GLY A 347 -5.63 4.68 4.91
CA GLY A 347 -4.22 4.49 5.13
C GLY A 347 -3.89 4.32 6.61
N MET A 348 -3.10 3.29 6.93
CA MET A 348 -2.64 3.03 8.30
C MET A 348 -1.10 3.02 8.37
N VAL A 349 -0.57 3.40 9.53
CA VAL A 349 0.88 3.46 9.82
C VAL A 349 1.33 2.13 10.39
N LEU A 350 2.44 1.60 9.86
CA LEU A 350 3.08 0.39 10.39
C LEU A 350 3.83 0.69 11.71
N VAL A 351 3.55 -0.10 12.72
CA VAL A 351 4.17 -0.07 14.05
C VAL A 351 4.90 -1.38 14.33
N MET A 352 6.07 -1.29 14.95
CA MET A 352 6.82 -2.42 15.50
C MET A 352 7.22 -2.09 16.94
N SER A 353 6.97 -2.99 17.88
CA SER A 353 7.25 -2.75 19.30
C SER A 353 7.71 -4.00 20.04
N ILE A 354 8.29 -3.78 21.21
CA ILE A 354 8.54 -4.81 22.23
C ILE A 354 8.15 -4.23 23.59
N TRP A 355 7.35 -4.97 24.34
CA TRP A 355 6.81 -4.50 25.62
C TRP A 355 6.44 -5.65 26.57
N ASP A 356 6.40 -5.32 27.86
CA ASP A 356 5.79 -6.09 28.93
C ASP A 356 4.52 -5.39 29.44
N ASP A 357 3.61 -6.14 30.03
CA ASP A 357 2.26 -5.66 30.32
C ASP A 357 2.06 -5.37 31.80
N TYR A 358 1.94 -4.07 32.12
CA TYR A 358 1.70 -3.59 33.48
C TYR A 358 0.23 -3.70 33.92
N ALA A 359 -0.70 -4.00 33.03
CA ALA A 359 -2.12 -4.10 33.33
C ALA A 359 -2.57 -5.55 33.57
N ALA A 360 -2.17 -6.47 32.68
CA ALA A 360 -2.62 -7.87 32.72
C ALA A 360 -1.48 -8.90 32.57
N GLU A 361 -0.22 -8.45 32.65
CA GLU A 361 0.97 -9.31 32.71
C GLU A 361 1.07 -10.26 31.49
N MET A 362 0.53 -9.85 30.34
CA MET A 362 0.53 -10.58 29.08
C MET A 362 -0.26 -11.89 29.10
N ARG A 363 -1.01 -12.14 30.19
CA ARG A 363 -1.73 -13.40 30.37
C ARG A 363 -2.83 -13.60 29.34
N TRP A 364 -3.39 -12.51 28.83
CA TRP A 364 -4.37 -12.52 27.74
C TRP A 364 -3.80 -13.02 26.40
N LEU A 365 -2.47 -13.16 26.28
CA LEU A 365 -1.80 -13.70 25.10
C LEU A 365 -1.29 -15.13 25.34
N ASP A 366 -0.62 -15.39 26.47
CA ASP A 366 0.21 -16.59 26.64
C ASP A 366 -0.11 -17.48 27.86
N ALA A 367 -1.10 -17.11 28.68
CA ALA A 367 -1.47 -17.82 29.91
C ALA A 367 -3.00 -17.96 30.02
N PRO A 368 -3.52 -18.61 31.08
CA PRO A 368 -4.94 -18.55 31.39
C PRO A 368 -5.41 -17.12 31.74
N TYR A 369 -6.46 -16.64 31.06
CA TYR A 369 -7.03 -15.31 31.30
C TYR A 369 -8.56 -15.26 31.15
N PRO A 370 -9.30 -14.82 32.19
CA PRO A 370 -8.83 -14.39 33.51
C PRO A 370 -8.14 -15.53 34.30
N ALA A 371 -7.11 -15.20 35.07
CA ALA A 371 -6.27 -16.20 35.77
C ALA A 371 -7.05 -17.02 36.83
N THR A 372 -8.22 -16.55 37.25
CA THR A 372 -9.10 -17.21 38.23
C THR A 372 -10.10 -18.17 37.60
N ASP A 373 -10.32 -18.06 36.29
CA ASP A 373 -11.30 -18.91 35.59
C ASP A 373 -10.73 -20.32 35.38
N ALA A 374 -11.63 -21.31 35.35
CA ALA A 374 -11.22 -22.69 35.10
C ALA A 374 -10.65 -22.83 33.68
N THR A 375 -9.48 -23.45 33.54
CA THR A 375 -8.81 -23.65 32.26
C THR A 375 -9.61 -24.52 31.27
N THR A 376 -10.56 -25.32 31.76
CA THR A 376 -11.47 -26.10 30.92
C THR A 376 -12.55 -25.25 30.24
N LYS A 377 -12.74 -23.99 30.65
CA LYS A 377 -13.70 -23.07 30.04
C LYS A 377 -13.14 -22.59 28.68
N PRO A 378 -13.88 -22.73 27.58
CA PRO A 378 -13.43 -22.26 26.26
C PRO A 378 -12.98 -20.79 26.29
N GLY A 379 -11.86 -20.51 25.64
CA GLY A 379 -11.31 -19.15 25.53
C GLY A 379 -10.45 -18.67 26.71
N VAL A 380 -10.36 -19.45 27.80
CA VAL A 380 -9.54 -19.08 28.97
C VAL A 380 -8.06 -19.40 28.76
N GLU A 381 -7.70 -20.61 28.33
CA GLU A 381 -6.30 -20.95 28.05
C GLU A 381 -5.84 -20.35 26.72
N ARG A 382 -4.70 -19.65 26.73
CA ARG A 382 -4.17 -18.93 25.56
C ARG A 382 -2.72 -19.27 25.26
N GLY A 383 -2.09 -20.04 26.14
CA GLY A 383 -0.73 -20.54 26.02
C GLY A 383 -0.36 -21.37 27.24
N THR A 384 0.91 -21.78 27.30
CA THR A 384 1.43 -22.67 28.34
C THR A 384 2.08 -21.93 29.50
N CYS A 385 2.07 -20.60 29.52
CA CYS A 385 2.67 -19.83 30.58
C CYS A 385 1.85 -19.97 31.88
N ALA A 386 2.53 -19.84 33.02
CA ALA A 386 1.87 -19.98 34.32
C ALA A 386 0.91 -18.79 34.56
N ALA A 387 -0.20 -19.05 35.25
CA ALA A 387 -1.20 -18.03 35.58
C ALA A 387 -0.69 -16.89 36.49
N ASN A 388 0.52 -17.02 37.05
CA ASN A 388 1.22 -16.00 37.85
C ASN A 388 2.52 -15.49 37.18
N SER A 389 2.69 -15.78 35.88
CA SER A 389 3.81 -15.27 35.09
C SER A 389 3.53 -13.86 34.57
N GLY A 390 4.57 -13.23 33.99
CA GLY A 390 4.44 -11.98 33.26
C GLY A 390 4.52 -10.70 34.09
N VAL A 391 4.69 -10.80 35.42
CA VAL A 391 4.92 -9.64 36.29
C VAL A 391 6.12 -8.81 35.77
N PRO A 392 5.93 -7.54 35.38
CA PRO A 392 6.97 -6.71 34.74
C PRO A 392 8.33 -6.73 35.45
N ALA A 393 8.34 -6.45 36.75
CA ALA A 393 9.57 -6.46 37.56
C ALA A 393 10.32 -7.81 37.53
N THR A 394 9.60 -8.93 37.39
CA THR A 394 10.19 -10.27 37.28
C THR A 394 10.73 -10.50 35.87
N VAL A 395 9.98 -10.13 34.83
CA VAL A 395 10.36 -10.31 33.43
C VAL A 395 11.57 -9.45 33.08
N GLU A 396 11.55 -8.16 33.43
CA GLU A 396 12.65 -7.23 33.21
C GLU A 396 13.94 -7.64 33.95
N GLY A 397 13.81 -8.23 35.14
CA GLY A 397 14.94 -8.70 35.94
C GLY A 397 15.55 -9.99 35.41
N ASN A 398 14.71 -10.93 34.94
CA ASN A 398 15.15 -12.24 34.51
C ASN A 398 15.54 -12.30 33.03
N SER A 399 14.94 -11.45 32.19
CA SER A 399 15.10 -11.47 30.73
C SER A 399 15.42 -10.09 30.14
N PRO A 400 16.38 -9.33 30.71
CA PRO A 400 16.67 -7.97 30.23
C PRO A 400 17.14 -7.94 28.76
N GLY A 401 17.86 -8.99 28.33
CA GLY A 401 18.32 -9.16 26.96
C GLY A 401 17.33 -9.86 26.03
N ALA A 402 16.06 -10.03 26.43
CA ALA A 402 15.03 -10.52 25.54
C ALA A 402 14.89 -9.58 24.34
N SER A 403 14.61 -10.13 23.15
CA SER A 403 14.58 -9.36 21.92
C SER A 403 13.67 -9.97 20.87
N VAL A 404 13.11 -9.13 20.02
CA VAL A 404 12.42 -9.51 18.79
C VAL A 404 13.18 -9.00 17.58
N GLN A 405 13.22 -9.78 16.50
CA GLN A 405 13.73 -9.30 15.21
C GLN A 405 12.63 -9.41 14.16
N PHE A 406 12.28 -8.28 13.56
CA PHE A 406 11.41 -8.20 12.38
C PHE A 406 12.28 -7.97 11.15
N SER A 407 12.02 -8.68 10.06
CA SER A 407 12.81 -8.51 8.84
C SER A 407 12.02 -8.81 7.57
N ASN A 408 12.60 -8.50 6.41
CA ASN A 408 12.08 -8.95 5.10
C ASN A 408 10.61 -8.52 4.84
N ILE A 409 10.24 -7.31 5.26
CA ILE A 409 8.88 -6.77 5.11
C ILE A 409 8.54 -6.62 3.62
N LYS A 410 7.40 -7.18 3.21
CA LYS A 410 6.85 -7.17 1.85
C LYS A 410 5.37 -6.85 1.86
N VAL A 411 4.94 -6.05 0.89
CA VAL A 411 3.52 -5.75 0.65
C VAL A 411 3.22 -5.88 -0.83
N GLY A 412 2.12 -6.54 -1.19
CA GLY A 412 1.75 -6.67 -2.58
C GLY A 412 0.35 -7.24 -2.80
N THR A 413 0.03 -7.55 -4.05
CA THR A 413 -1.19 -8.30 -4.38
C THR A 413 -1.19 -9.67 -3.71
N ILE A 414 -2.37 -10.23 -3.44
CA ILE A 414 -2.50 -11.55 -2.80
C ILE A 414 -1.66 -12.60 -3.56
N LYS A 415 -0.89 -13.41 -2.82
CA LYS A 415 0.07 -14.42 -3.34
C LYS A 415 1.30 -13.85 -4.08
N SER A 416 1.57 -12.55 -4.02
CA SER A 416 2.78 -11.96 -4.64
C SER A 416 3.99 -11.87 -3.70
N THR A 417 3.78 -11.97 -2.39
CA THR A 417 4.84 -11.80 -1.40
C THR A 417 5.53 -13.09 -0.90
N PRO A 418 4.97 -14.31 -1.01
CA PRO A 418 5.66 -15.48 -0.48
C PRO A 418 6.95 -15.68 -1.29
N SER A 419 8.03 -15.95 -0.56
CA SER A 419 9.40 -16.22 -1.02
C SER A 419 9.54 -17.37 -2.03
N THR A 420 8.44 -17.94 -2.50
CA THR A 420 8.40 -19.18 -3.29
C THR A 420 8.57 -19.02 -4.79
N ARG A 421 8.80 -17.82 -5.34
CA ARG A 421 9.08 -17.71 -6.79
C ARG A 421 10.44 -18.31 -7.17
N ASN A 422 11.42 -18.27 -6.27
CA ASN A 422 12.71 -18.92 -6.47
C ASN A 422 12.73 -20.39 -6.03
N ASP A 423 11.89 -20.82 -5.09
CA ASP A 423 11.90 -22.20 -4.60
C ASP A 423 11.10 -23.18 -5.45
N ARG A 424 10.07 -22.75 -6.19
CA ARG A 424 9.42 -23.68 -7.14
C ARG A 424 10.37 -24.08 -8.26
N GLN A 425 11.13 -23.15 -8.83
CA GLN A 425 12.14 -23.46 -9.85
C GLN A 425 13.39 -24.14 -9.24
N ALA A 426 13.90 -23.71 -8.09
CA ALA A 426 15.11 -24.28 -7.51
C ALA A 426 14.89 -25.64 -6.80
N SER A 427 13.69 -25.91 -6.29
CA SER A 427 13.28 -27.23 -5.79
C SER A 427 12.96 -28.17 -6.97
N TYR A 428 12.28 -27.69 -8.02
CA TYR A 428 12.08 -28.49 -9.26
C TYR A 428 13.39 -28.87 -9.92
N ILE A 429 14.32 -27.91 -10.07
CA ILE A 429 15.64 -28.17 -10.68
C ILE A 429 16.44 -29.13 -9.78
N ARG A 430 16.36 -29.01 -8.45
CA ARG A 430 17.00 -29.97 -7.52
C ARG A 430 16.39 -31.36 -7.59
N GLU A 431 15.07 -31.49 -7.73
CA GLU A 431 14.40 -32.79 -7.83
C GLU A 431 14.64 -33.45 -9.19
N VAL A 432 14.60 -32.70 -10.30
CA VAL A 432 14.97 -33.17 -11.65
C VAL A 432 16.46 -33.56 -11.73
N LEU A 433 17.34 -32.83 -11.04
CA LEU A 433 18.77 -33.19 -10.94
C LEU A 433 19.03 -34.35 -9.98
N ARG A 434 18.15 -34.62 -9.01
CA ARG A 434 18.24 -35.73 -8.06
C ARG A 434 17.73 -37.06 -8.64
N LEU A 435 16.70 -37.01 -9.48
CA LEU A 435 16.19 -38.15 -10.25
C LEU A 435 17.18 -38.64 -11.34
N ARG A 436 18.22 -37.84 -11.61
CA ARG A 436 19.27 -38.11 -12.60
C ARG A 436 20.27 -39.20 -12.23
N GLN A 437 20.09 -39.89 -11.08
CA GLN A 437 20.97 -40.99 -10.70
C GLN A 437 20.47 -42.38 -11.13
N ASP A 438 19.18 -42.59 -11.44
CA ASP A 438 18.65 -43.95 -11.67
C ASP A 438 17.46 -44.11 -12.66
N GLU A 439 16.96 -43.08 -13.36
CA GLU A 439 15.79 -43.20 -14.27
C GLU A 439 16.09 -42.82 -15.75
N THR A 440 15.29 -43.35 -16.69
CA THR A 440 15.46 -43.21 -18.15
C THR A 440 14.83 -41.92 -18.72
N GLU A 441 15.30 -41.44 -19.91
CA GLU A 441 14.81 -40.19 -20.54
C GLU A 441 13.28 -40.13 -20.72
N ASP A 442 12.67 -41.26 -21.08
CA ASP A 442 11.21 -41.36 -21.28
C ASP A 442 10.40 -41.20 -19.98
N GLU A 443 10.97 -41.56 -18.82
CA GLU A 443 10.32 -41.42 -17.51
C GLU A 443 10.36 -39.96 -17.02
N VAL A 444 11.46 -39.27 -17.32
CA VAL A 444 11.62 -37.83 -17.04
C VAL A 444 10.65 -37.01 -17.88
N GLU A 445 10.46 -37.36 -19.16
CA GLU A 445 9.55 -36.65 -20.05
C GLU A 445 8.07 -36.89 -19.70
N ASN A 446 7.71 -38.11 -19.28
CA ASN A 446 6.34 -38.42 -18.81
C ASN A 446 5.99 -37.73 -17.48
N LYS A 447 6.92 -37.68 -16.52
CA LYS A 447 6.73 -36.91 -15.27
C LYS A 447 6.65 -35.39 -15.53
N ALA A 448 7.43 -34.87 -16.48
CA ALA A 448 7.35 -33.47 -16.87
C ALA A 448 5.97 -33.11 -17.46
N ARG A 449 5.35 -34.02 -18.22
CA ARG A 449 4.00 -33.86 -18.77
C ARG A 449 2.90 -34.01 -17.71
N GLU A 450 3.00 -34.96 -16.78
CA GLU A 450 2.07 -35.09 -15.65
C GLU A 450 2.05 -33.84 -14.75
N LEU A 451 3.18 -33.13 -14.71
CA LEU A 451 3.37 -31.91 -13.91
C LEU A 451 3.13 -30.61 -14.69
N GLY A 452 2.71 -30.68 -15.96
CA GLY A 452 2.26 -29.53 -16.75
C GLY A 452 3.37 -28.63 -17.31
N LEU A 453 4.58 -29.15 -17.50
CA LEU A 453 5.70 -28.42 -18.11
C LEU A 453 5.71 -28.55 -19.64
N ASP A 454 6.12 -27.48 -20.32
CA ASP A 454 6.41 -27.50 -21.76
C ASP A 454 7.73 -28.23 -22.04
N VAL A 455 7.63 -29.34 -22.78
CA VAL A 455 8.75 -30.24 -23.10
C VAL A 455 9.89 -29.49 -23.79
N ALA A 456 9.58 -28.51 -24.65
CA ALA A 456 10.59 -27.76 -25.39
C ALA A 456 11.51 -26.93 -24.49
N THR A 457 11.01 -26.48 -23.33
CA THR A 457 11.80 -25.72 -22.36
C THR A 457 12.82 -26.62 -21.64
N VAL A 458 12.44 -27.87 -21.35
CA VAL A 458 13.32 -28.90 -20.75
C VAL A 458 14.42 -29.31 -21.74
N THR A 459 14.07 -29.56 -23.00
CA THR A 459 15.03 -29.92 -24.06
C THR A 459 15.99 -28.77 -24.41
N SER A 460 15.54 -27.51 -24.30
CA SER A 460 16.38 -26.34 -24.56
C SER A 460 17.51 -26.15 -23.52
N LEU A 461 17.28 -26.61 -22.28
CA LEU A 461 18.28 -26.63 -21.21
C LEU A 461 19.25 -27.82 -21.37
N GLU A 462 18.79 -28.94 -21.91
CA GLU A 462 19.63 -30.10 -22.27
C GLU A 462 20.70 -29.77 -23.31
N MET A 463 20.35 -29.00 -24.35
CA MET A 463 21.27 -28.62 -25.42
C MET A 463 22.38 -27.63 -24.98
N LYS A 464 22.11 -26.78 -23.98
CA LYS A 464 23.11 -25.82 -23.47
C LYS A 464 24.07 -26.40 -22.43
N SER A 465 23.71 -27.52 -21.78
CA SER A 465 24.55 -28.16 -20.74
C SER A 465 25.61 -29.11 -21.30
N HIS A 466 25.42 -29.65 -22.51
CA HIS A 466 26.27 -30.69 -23.08
C HIS A 466 27.63 -30.23 -23.62
N SER A 467 28.00 -28.94 -23.53
CA SER A 467 29.25 -28.45 -24.16
C SER A 467 30.20 -27.61 -23.30
N ARG A 468 29.95 -27.35 -22.00
CA ARG A 468 30.84 -26.44 -21.22
C ARG A 468 31.11 -26.88 -19.80
N LYS A 469 32.31 -26.54 -19.32
CA LYS A 469 32.82 -26.86 -17.97
C LYS A 469 32.10 -26.01 -16.90
N PRO A 470 32.02 -26.49 -15.64
CA PRO A 470 31.21 -25.86 -14.57
C PRO A 470 31.53 -24.39 -14.28
N ALA A 471 32.77 -23.95 -14.50
CA ALA A 471 33.19 -22.57 -14.25
C ALA A 471 32.60 -21.55 -15.26
N GLU A 472 32.27 -21.98 -16.49
CA GLU A 472 31.70 -21.10 -17.52
C GLU A 472 30.17 -20.98 -17.42
N GLN A 473 29.49 -21.93 -16.76
CA GLN A 473 28.05 -21.85 -16.47
C GLN A 473 27.71 -20.73 -15.48
N ASN A 474 28.56 -20.49 -14.47
CA ASN A 474 28.40 -19.39 -13.52
C ASN A 474 28.62 -18.00 -14.15
N ALA A 475 29.47 -17.90 -15.17
CA ALA A 475 29.73 -16.63 -15.88
C ALA A 475 28.60 -16.24 -16.85
N LEU A 476 27.80 -17.20 -17.32
CA LEU A 476 26.62 -16.94 -18.15
C LEU A 476 25.42 -16.47 -17.31
N LEU A 477 25.30 -16.99 -16.08
CA LEU A 477 24.30 -16.56 -15.10
C LEU A 477 24.43 -15.05 -14.79
N LEU A 478 25.67 -14.58 -14.59
CA LEU A 478 26.00 -13.17 -14.34
C LEU A 478 25.77 -12.24 -15.54
N LYS A 479 25.82 -12.76 -16.79
CA LYS A 479 25.58 -11.96 -18.00
C LYS A 479 24.10 -11.80 -18.34
N VAL A 480 23.27 -12.78 -17.96
CA VAL A 480 21.81 -12.67 -18.10
C VAL A 480 21.24 -11.64 -17.10
N GLU A 481 21.90 -11.46 -15.94
CA GLU A 481 21.55 -10.42 -14.96
C GLU A 481 21.90 -9.00 -15.43
N GLN A 482 22.89 -8.82 -16.32
CA GLN A 482 23.36 -7.50 -16.78
C GLN A 482 22.72 -6.98 -18.08
N GLN A 483 21.97 -7.79 -18.82
CA GLN A 483 21.40 -7.36 -20.12
C GLN A 483 20.00 -6.71 -20.06
N ASN A 484 19.47 -6.39 -18.88
CA ASN A 484 18.16 -5.76 -18.73
C ASN A 484 18.21 -4.24 -18.45
N GLU A 485 19.37 -3.58 -18.59
CA GLU A 485 19.52 -2.15 -18.23
C GLU A 485 19.51 -1.14 -19.39
N ASP A 486 19.43 -1.54 -20.67
CA ASP A 486 19.40 -0.55 -21.77
C ASP A 486 18.38 -0.88 -22.86
N VAL A 487 17.13 -0.41 -22.71
CA VAL A 487 16.31 0.05 -23.84
C VAL A 487 15.33 1.15 -23.38
N THR A 488 15.66 2.40 -23.68
CA THR A 488 14.67 3.47 -23.90
C THR A 488 14.85 4.00 -25.31
N VAL A 489 13.82 3.87 -26.18
CA VAL A 489 13.31 4.92 -27.09
C VAL A 489 11.85 4.58 -27.45
N VAL A 490 10.99 5.58 -27.30
CA VAL A 490 9.57 5.62 -27.66
C VAL A 490 9.39 5.81 -29.16
N SER A 491 8.46 5.07 -29.79
CA SER A 491 7.60 5.63 -30.85
C SER A 491 6.35 4.78 -31.12
N SER A 492 5.19 5.40 -30.86
CA SER A 492 3.91 5.23 -31.55
C SER A 492 3.24 3.84 -31.56
N ILE A 493 2.42 3.58 -30.54
CA ILE A 493 1.23 2.73 -30.69
C ILE A 493 0.09 3.53 -30.07
N LYS A 494 -0.64 4.28 -30.91
CA LYS A 494 -1.90 4.95 -30.54
C LYS A 494 -3.12 4.32 -31.22
N ASP A 495 -2.93 3.29 -32.05
CA ASP A 495 -3.96 2.84 -33.00
C ASP A 495 -4.59 1.48 -32.69
N ALA A 496 -4.31 0.87 -31.53
CA ALA A 496 -4.94 -0.41 -31.18
C ALA A 496 -6.40 -0.26 -30.69
N CYS A 497 -6.87 0.98 -30.46
CA CYS A 497 -8.14 1.25 -29.79
C CYS A 497 -8.84 2.56 -30.23
N GLU A 498 -8.67 3.04 -31.47
CA GLU A 498 -9.52 4.09 -32.03
C GLU A 498 -10.21 3.65 -33.34
N PRO A 499 -11.47 4.04 -33.59
CA PRO A 499 -12.19 3.71 -34.82
C PRO A 499 -11.71 4.58 -35.99
N PRO A 500 -11.79 4.12 -37.26
CA PRO A 500 -11.61 5.01 -38.40
C PRO A 500 -12.76 6.02 -38.48
N GLN A 501 -12.45 7.31 -38.39
CA GLN A 501 -13.42 8.38 -38.65
C GLN A 501 -13.60 8.66 -40.16
N ASN A 502 -14.87 8.81 -40.53
CA ASN A 502 -15.47 9.49 -41.69
C ASN A 502 -15.35 8.87 -43.10
N LYS A 503 -16.48 8.34 -43.58
CA LYS A 503 -17.28 8.92 -44.69
C LYS A 503 -18.55 8.10 -44.90
N LEU A 504 -19.71 8.68 -44.53
CA LEU A 504 -20.93 8.41 -45.28
C LEU A 504 -20.65 8.85 -46.72
N ASP A 505 -20.83 7.95 -47.68
CA ASP A 505 -21.68 8.19 -48.84
C ASP A 505 -21.80 6.92 -49.70
N SER A 506 -23.06 6.57 -49.98
CA SER A 506 -23.55 5.63 -51.00
C SER A 506 -23.29 4.13 -50.84
N VAL A 507 -24.25 3.40 -50.24
CA VAL A 507 -24.64 2.06 -50.75
C VAL A 507 -26.18 1.91 -50.64
N ALA A 508 -26.74 1.42 -51.74
CA ALA A 508 -28.16 1.28 -52.07
C ALA A 508 -28.91 0.18 -51.27
N PRO A 509 -30.26 0.10 -51.35
CA PRO A 509 -31.05 -0.80 -50.54
C PRO A 509 -30.92 -2.28 -50.94
N ILE A 510 -31.13 -3.13 -49.94
CA ILE A 510 -31.28 -4.59 -49.98
C ILE A 510 -32.30 -4.98 -51.06
N GLY A 511 -31.83 -5.46 -52.19
CA GLY A 511 -32.72 -5.84 -53.29
C GLY A 511 -32.02 -6.21 -54.59
N ASP A 512 -30.90 -6.95 -54.56
CA ASP A 512 -30.39 -7.63 -55.76
C ASP A 512 -29.27 -8.63 -55.41
N MET A 513 -29.62 -9.80 -54.87
CA MET A 513 -28.73 -10.96 -54.81
C MET A 513 -29.49 -12.27 -55.12
N HIS A 514 -30.50 -12.19 -55.98
CA HIS A 514 -31.28 -13.37 -56.40
C HIS A 514 -30.96 -13.85 -57.82
N LYS A 515 -29.77 -13.54 -58.38
CA LYS A 515 -29.52 -13.75 -59.82
C LYS A 515 -28.11 -14.12 -60.31
N SER A 516 -27.25 -14.75 -59.49
CA SER A 516 -25.98 -15.29 -60.03
C SER A 516 -25.53 -16.64 -59.46
N LEU A 517 -26.47 -17.57 -59.26
CA LEU A 517 -26.18 -18.99 -59.01
C LEU A 517 -26.94 -19.89 -59.99
N GLU A 518 -26.95 -19.50 -61.27
CA GLU A 518 -27.21 -20.44 -62.36
C GLU A 518 -25.91 -20.63 -63.15
N GLU A 519 -25.58 -21.90 -63.38
CA GLU A 519 -24.54 -22.42 -64.29
C GLU A 519 -23.09 -22.53 -63.78
N SER A 520 -22.81 -23.62 -63.04
CA SER A 520 -21.67 -24.47 -63.40
C SER A 520 -21.99 -25.94 -63.11
N LYS A 521 -21.81 -26.78 -64.13
CA LYS A 521 -22.21 -28.19 -64.20
C LYS A 521 -21.38 -29.05 -63.25
N LEU A 522 -22.02 -29.76 -62.32
CA LEU A 522 -21.45 -30.89 -61.60
C LEU A 522 -22.19 -32.16 -62.02
N GLU A 523 -21.44 -33.21 -62.37
CA GLU A 523 -21.94 -34.53 -62.74
C GLU A 523 -22.93 -35.09 -61.70
N GLN A 524 -24.04 -35.65 -62.19
CA GLN A 524 -25.09 -36.20 -61.35
C GLN A 524 -24.59 -37.46 -60.60
N PRO A 525 -24.69 -37.51 -59.25
CA PRO A 525 -24.45 -38.75 -58.51
C PRO A 525 -25.60 -39.74 -58.72
N PRO A 526 -25.39 -41.05 -58.50
CA PRO A 526 -26.38 -42.07 -58.77
C PRO A 526 -27.65 -41.86 -57.94
N GLN A 527 -28.82 -42.04 -58.57
CA GLN A 527 -30.19 -41.86 -58.04
C GLN A 527 -30.58 -42.74 -56.82
N HIS A 528 -29.61 -43.36 -56.13
CA HIS A 528 -29.84 -44.08 -54.87
C HIS A 528 -29.34 -43.34 -53.61
N ALA A 529 -28.54 -42.28 -53.74
CA ALA A 529 -28.09 -41.49 -52.60
C ALA A 529 -29.10 -40.41 -52.17
N GLU A 530 -29.87 -39.87 -53.11
CA GLU A 530 -30.85 -38.79 -52.86
C GLU A 530 -32.10 -39.27 -52.10
N GLU A 531 -32.45 -40.55 -52.22
CA GLU A 531 -33.60 -41.12 -51.50
C GLU A 531 -33.27 -41.52 -50.06
N MET A 532 -32.00 -41.80 -49.74
CA MET A 532 -31.56 -41.99 -48.35
C MET A 532 -31.41 -40.66 -47.57
N LEU A 533 -31.19 -39.54 -48.27
CA LEU A 533 -31.17 -38.18 -47.68
C LEU A 533 -32.57 -37.59 -47.38
N LYS A 534 -33.65 -38.34 -47.63
CA LYS A 534 -35.03 -37.96 -47.26
C LYS A 534 -35.46 -38.43 -45.87
N GLY A 535 -34.55 -38.95 -45.05
CA GLY A 535 -34.82 -39.16 -43.63
C GLY A 535 -35.03 -37.81 -42.93
N SER A 536 -36.21 -37.60 -42.31
CA SER A 536 -36.52 -36.38 -41.54
C SER A 536 -35.43 -36.03 -40.51
N ALA A 537 -34.79 -37.05 -39.93
CA ALA A 537 -33.75 -36.90 -38.93
C ALA A 537 -32.46 -36.22 -39.42
N LEU A 538 -32.08 -36.42 -40.70
CA LEU A 538 -30.85 -35.84 -41.25
C LEU A 538 -31.00 -34.35 -41.58
N ARG A 539 -32.19 -33.95 -42.07
CA ARG A 539 -32.53 -32.53 -42.23
C ARG A 539 -32.67 -31.82 -40.89
N GLN A 540 -33.27 -32.49 -39.91
CA GLN A 540 -33.39 -31.97 -38.56
C GLN A 540 -32.01 -31.72 -37.95
N LEU A 541 -31.07 -32.66 -38.08
CA LEU A 541 -29.70 -32.47 -37.59
C LEU A 541 -29.00 -31.27 -38.24
N GLY A 542 -29.15 -31.08 -39.56
CA GLY A 542 -28.58 -29.92 -40.25
C GLY A 542 -29.19 -28.59 -39.80
N GLN A 543 -30.50 -28.56 -39.53
CA GLN A 543 -31.19 -27.39 -38.97
C GLN A 543 -30.72 -27.10 -37.54
N ASP A 544 -30.59 -28.13 -36.71
CA ASP A 544 -30.10 -28.00 -35.33
C ASP A 544 -28.64 -27.49 -35.30
N GLN A 545 -27.80 -27.94 -36.24
CA GLN A 545 -26.42 -27.46 -36.38
C GLN A 545 -26.37 -26.00 -36.85
N ALA A 546 -27.22 -25.59 -37.80
CA ALA A 546 -27.32 -24.19 -38.25
C ALA A 546 -27.79 -23.26 -37.12
N GLU A 547 -28.79 -23.66 -36.34
CA GLU A 547 -29.25 -22.88 -35.18
C GLU A 547 -28.17 -22.78 -34.08
N GLN A 548 -27.33 -23.82 -33.93
CA GLN A 548 -26.18 -23.76 -33.03
C GLN A 548 -25.08 -22.81 -33.54
N LEU A 549 -24.86 -22.74 -34.85
CA LEU A 549 -23.94 -21.77 -35.46
C LEU A 549 -24.41 -20.33 -35.20
N ASP A 550 -25.68 -20.04 -35.47
CA ASP A 550 -26.26 -18.71 -35.30
C ASP A 550 -26.18 -18.27 -33.83
N ARG A 551 -26.46 -19.17 -32.89
CA ARG A 551 -26.30 -18.91 -31.45
C ARG A 551 -24.85 -18.64 -31.07
N PHE A 552 -23.89 -19.37 -31.62
CA PHE A 552 -22.48 -19.16 -31.36
C PHE A 552 -21.99 -17.81 -31.92
N VAL A 553 -22.38 -17.47 -33.14
CA VAL A 553 -22.04 -16.18 -33.77
C VAL A 553 -22.65 -15.04 -32.95
N ALA A 554 -23.95 -15.11 -32.63
CA ALA A 554 -24.63 -14.12 -31.79
C ALA A 554 -24.01 -13.98 -30.40
N TRP A 555 -23.57 -15.10 -29.79
CA TRP A 555 -22.84 -15.07 -28.53
C TRP A 555 -21.50 -14.34 -28.69
N SER A 556 -20.70 -14.70 -29.70
CA SER A 556 -19.36 -14.12 -29.88
C SER A 556 -19.38 -12.62 -30.19
N THR A 557 -20.34 -12.16 -31.00
CA THR A 557 -20.53 -10.73 -31.31
C THR A 557 -21.01 -9.98 -30.07
N LYS A 558 -21.93 -10.56 -29.31
CA LYS A 558 -22.39 -10.00 -28.04
C LYS A 558 -21.25 -9.85 -27.03
N GLN A 559 -20.41 -10.88 -26.84
CA GLN A 559 -19.30 -10.81 -25.89
C GLN A 559 -18.26 -9.75 -26.27
N ARG A 560 -17.94 -9.61 -27.57
CA ARG A 560 -17.04 -8.54 -28.04
C ARG A 560 -17.62 -7.15 -27.78
N ALA A 561 -18.91 -6.95 -28.07
CA ALA A 561 -19.59 -5.68 -27.84
C ALA A 561 -19.73 -5.32 -26.35
N GLU A 562 -20.00 -6.30 -25.49
CA GLU A 562 -20.08 -6.10 -24.04
C GLU A 562 -18.72 -5.72 -23.46
N LEU A 563 -17.64 -6.40 -23.88
CA LEU A 563 -16.28 -6.09 -23.47
C LEU A 563 -15.88 -4.67 -23.91
N GLU A 564 -16.17 -4.31 -25.16
CA GLU A 564 -15.89 -2.96 -25.69
C GLU A 564 -16.68 -1.87 -24.92
N ALA A 565 -17.96 -2.11 -24.64
CA ALA A 565 -18.78 -1.17 -23.88
C ALA A 565 -18.26 -1.00 -22.44
N GLN A 566 -17.85 -2.09 -21.79
CA GLN A 566 -17.25 -2.06 -20.45
C GLN A 566 -15.92 -1.28 -20.45
N GLN A 567 -15.05 -1.56 -21.42
CA GLN A 567 -13.77 -0.89 -21.61
C GLN A 567 -13.93 0.62 -21.83
N ASN A 568 -14.87 1.04 -22.68
CA ASN A 568 -15.17 2.44 -22.92
C ASN A 568 -15.74 3.13 -21.68
N SER A 569 -16.61 2.46 -20.92
CA SER A 569 -17.14 2.99 -19.66
C SER A 569 -16.04 3.23 -18.63
N LEU A 570 -15.10 2.29 -18.50
CA LEU A 570 -13.96 2.42 -17.57
C LEU A 570 -13.02 3.57 -17.96
N ARG A 571 -12.73 3.74 -19.25
CA ARG A 571 -11.91 4.87 -19.75
C ARG A 571 -12.56 6.22 -19.46
N GLU A 572 -13.86 6.36 -19.69
CA GLU A 572 -14.57 7.61 -19.44
C GLU A 572 -14.60 7.93 -17.94
N GLN A 573 -14.88 6.94 -17.10
CA GLN A 573 -14.85 7.11 -15.64
C GLN A 573 -13.45 7.49 -15.12
N MET A 574 -12.39 6.89 -15.68
CA MET A 574 -11.01 7.25 -15.35
C MET A 574 -10.70 8.69 -15.74
N LYS A 575 -11.06 9.09 -16.96
CA LYS A 575 -10.84 10.44 -17.46
C LYS A 575 -11.55 11.49 -16.59
N VAL A 576 -12.83 11.29 -16.28
CA VAL A 576 -13.59 12.18 -15.39
C VAL A 576 -12.93 12.31 -14.02
N ARG A 577 -12.43 11.20 -13.46
CA ARG A 577 -11.72 11.21 -12.17
C ARG A 577 -10.40 11.97 -12.26
N HIS A 578 -9.63 11.75 -13.33
CA HIS A 578 -8.35 12.43 -13.55
C HIS A 578 -8.52 13.93 -13.74
N ASP A 579 -9.53 14.34 -14.51
CA ASP A 579 -9.87 15.75 -14.74
C ASP A 579 -10.33 16.42 -13.43
N SER A 580 -11.23 15.77 -12.67
CA SER A 580 -11.69 16.27 -11.36
C SER A 580 -10.55 16.43 -10.37
N ALA A 581 -9.62 15.47 -10.30
CA ALA A 581 -8.48 15.54 -9.39
C ALA A 581 -7.50 16.66 -9.75
N LEU A 582 -7.31 16.94 -11.04
CA LEU A 582 -6.49 18.06 -11.50
C LEU A 582 -7.15 19.40 -11.17
N GLU A 583 -8.47 19.51 -11.34
CA GLU A 583 -9.24 20.72 -11.00
C GLU A 583 -9.21 20.99 -9.50
N GLU A 584 -9.45 19.98 -8.65
CA GLU A 584 -9.36 20.10 -7.19
C GLU A 584 -7.95 20.51 -6.73
N LEU A 585 -6.91 19.94 -7.34
CA LEU A 585 -5.52 20.31 -7.04
C LEU A 585 -5.24 21.77 -7.42
N ALA A 586 -5.69 22.19 -8.61
CA ALA A 586 -5.53 23.56 -9.08
C ALA A 586 -6.27 24.57 -8.19
N ASP A 587 -7.51 24.25 -7.79
CA ASP A 587 -8.29 25.08 -6.86
C ASP A 587 -7.62 25.20 -5.50
N GLY A 588 -7.12 24.07 -4.96
CA GLY A 588 -6.32 24.05 -3.75
C GLY A 588 -5.07 24.91 -3.86
N HIS A 589 -4.34 24.82 -4.99
CA HIS A 589 -3.15 25.63 -5.25
C HIS A 589 -3.47 27.12 -5.35
N ASN A 590 -4.57 27.49 -6.02
CA ASN A 590 -5.03 28.86 -6.16
C ASN A 590 -5.44 29.47 -4.82
N ALA A 591 -6.25 28.77 -4.02
CA ALA A 591 -6.64 29.21 -2.68
C ALA A 591 -5.42 29.39 -1.76
N ALA A 592 -4.49 28.44 -1.83
CA ALA A 592 -3.24 28.45 -1.09
C ALA A 592 -2.32 29.63 -1.48
N MET A 593 -2.36 30.08 -2.73
CA MET A 593 -1.61 31.24 -3.21
C MET A 593 -2.28 32.55 -2.79
N ALA A 594 -3.60 32.66 -2.95
CA ALA A 594 -4.37 33.82 -2.52
C ALA A 594 -4.21 34.10 -1.01
N GLU A 595 -4.30 33.07 -0.17
CA GLU A 595 -4.10 33.22 1.28
C GLU A 595 -2.67 33.66 1.63
N ALA A 596 -1.68 33.18 0.88
CA ALA A 596 -0.28 33.57 1.08
C ALA A 596 -0.05 35.04 0.69
N GLU A 597 -0.69 35.51 -0.38
CA GLU A 597 -0.65 36.92 -0.81
C GLU A 597 -1.33 37.83 0.21
N ASP A 598 -2.52 37.47 0.71
CA ASP A 598 -3.23 38.24 1.73
C ASP A 598 -2.39 38.40 3.02
N LYS A 599 -1.72 37.33 3.45
CA LYS A 599 -0.80 37.38 4.60
C LYS A 599 0.40 38.30 4.34
N GLN A 600 0.91 38.36 3.11
CA GLN A 600 2.04 39.23 2.75
C GLN A 600 1.63 40.70 2.76
N VAL A 601 0.47 41.01 2.17
CA VAL A 601 -0.10 42.35 2.16
C VAL A 601 -0.34 42.83 3.59
N LYS A 602 -0.90 41.97 4.44
CA LYS A 602 -1.11 42.27 5.86
C LYS A 602 0.19 42.54 6.60
N ALA A 603 1.20 41.68 6.44
CA ALA A 603 2.50 41.85 7.09
C ALA A 603 3.20 43.15 6.66
N GLU A 604 3.11 43.52 5.38
CA GLU A 604 3.65 44.79 4.90
C GLU A 604 2.87 45.99 5.47
N ALA A 605 1.54 45.90 5.52
CA ALA A 605 0.68 46.94 6.09
C ALA A 605 0.95 47.16 7.59
N ASP A 606 1.08 46.08 8.37
CA ASP A 606 1.40 46.13 9.80
C ASP A 606 2.79 46.75 10.04
N MET A 607 3.77 46.40 9.21
CA MET A 607 5.12 46.97 9.29
C MET A 607 5.12 48.47 8.96
N ARG A 608 4.38 48.90 7.94
CA ARG A 608 4.19 50.32 7.62
C ARG A 608 3.51 51.09 8.75
N ALA A 609 2.47 50.51 9.36
CA ALA A 609 1.79 51.13 10.50
C ALA A 609 2.72 51.28 11.73
N SER A 610 3.64 50.32 11.94
CA SER A 610 4.66 50.38 12.98
C SER A 610 5.71 51.47 12.70
N HIS A 611 6.22 51.53 11.46
CA HIS A 611 7.13 52.58 11.01
C HIS A 611 6.53 53.98 11.15
N ASP A 612 5.25 54.16 10.81
CA ASP A 612 4.54 55.43 10.97
C ASP A 612 4.36 55.83 12.44
N ARG A 613 4.27 54.85 13.34
CA ARG A 613 4.23 55.09 14.79
C ARG A 613 5.60 55.54 15.29
N GLU A 614 6.66 54.82 14.91
CA GLU A 614 8.04 55.18 15.26
C GLU A 614 8.40 56.60 14.78
N LYS A 615 8.00 56.96 13.55
CA LYS A 615 8.18 58.32 13.02
C LYS A 615 7.48 59.39 13.86
N ARG A 616 6.24 59.14 14.28
CA ARG A 616 5.46 60.06 15.13
C ARG A 616 6.07 60.21 16.52
N ASP A 617 6.50 59.11 17.11
CA ASP A 617 7.12 59.09 18.45
C ASP A 617 8.47 59.83 18.42
N ASN A 618 9.29 59.56 17.39
CA ASN A 618 10.57 60.25 17.21
C ASN A 618 10.39 61.75 16.93
N ALA A 619 9.41 62.13 16.09
CA ALA A 619 9.11 63.55 15.83
C ALA A 619 8.62 64.28 17.09
N THR A 620 7.81 63.60 17.92
CA THR A 620 7.35 64.12 19.20
C THR A 620 8.53 64.31 20.15
N ALA A 621 9.37 63.28 20.32
CA ALA A 621 10.57 63.34 21.14
C ALA A 621 11.52 64.48 20.71
N LEU A 622 11.76 64.61 19.41
CA LEU A 622 12.61 65.68 18.87
C LEU A 622 12.04 67.07 19.20
N LYS A 623 10.73 67.28 19.02
CA LYS A 623 10.07 68.55 19.36
C LYS A 623 10.22 68.90 20.84
N HIS A 624 10.08 67.92 21.74
CA HIS A 624 10.26 68.13 23.18
C HIS A 624 11.71 68.45 23.53
N MET A 625 12.67 67.74 22.94
CA MET A 625 14.10 67.95 23.17
C MET A 625 14.59 69.29 22.62
N GLU A 626 14.11 69.70 21.44
CA GLU A 626 14.42 71.01 20.84
C GLU A 626 13.87 72.16 21.69
N ALA A 627 12.64 72.05 22.19
CA ALA A 627 12.07 73.03 23.11
C ALA A 627 12.89 73.14 24.41
N TYR A 628 13.23 71.99 25.01
CA TYR A 628 14.04 71.93 26.22
C TYR A 628 15.42 72.56 26.04
N CYS A 629 16.13 72.22 24.96
CA CYS A 629 17.45 72.79 24.67
C CYS A 629 17.39 74.29 24.31
N ALA A 630 16.24 74.78 23.86
CA ALA A 630 15.97 76.21 23.64
C ALA A 630 15.53 76.97 24.91
N GLY A 631 15.51 76.31 26.08
CA GLY A 631 15.13 76.91 27.36
C GLY A 631 13.61 77.07 27.55
N ARG A 632 12.80 76.26 26.86
CA ARG A 632 11.34 76.34 26.88
C ARG A 632 10.69 74.99 27.16
N TYR A 633 9.55 75.00 27.84
CA TYR A 633 8.66 73.84 27.88
C TYR A 633 7.99 73.63 26.52
N SER A 634 7.46 72.43 26.29
CA SER A 634 6.68 72.11 25.08
C SER A 634 5.38 72.91 24.93
N SER A 635 4.94 73.58 26.00
CA SER A 635 3.84 74.57 26.01
C SER A 635 4.26 75.95 25.47
N GLY A 636 5.56 76.21 25.30
CA GLY A 636 6.11 77.49 24.84
C GLY A 636 6.58 78.44 25.96
N GLU A 637 6.33 78.09 27.22
CA GLU A 637 6.76 78.85 28.41
C GLU A 637 8.26 78.67 28.68
N LEU A 638 8.93 79.70 29.21
CA LEU A 638 10.35 79.62 29.58
C LEU A 638 10.55 78.74 30.82
N HIS A 639 11.65 77.99 30.87
CA HIS A 639 12.03 77.21 32.04
C HIS A 639 13.43 77.56 32.54
N ASP A 640 13.63 77.49 33.85
CA ASP A 640 14.92 77.82 34.50
C ASP A 640 15.90 76.62 34.60
N ARG A 641 15.64 75.53 33.86
CA ARG A 641 16.52 74.36 33.87
C ARG A 641 17.80 74.63 33.06
N VAL A 642 18.95 74.25 33.63
CA VAL A 642 20.26 74.37 32.97
C VAL A 642 20.42 73.28 31.91
N VAL A 643 20.55 73.66 30.65
CA VAL A 643 20.84 72.74 29.53
C VAL A 643 22.32 72.33 29.58
N THR A 644 22.60 71.04 29.66
CA THR A 644 23.94 70.48 29.76
C THR A 644 24.51 70.10 28.39
N ALA A 645 25.82 69.86 28.30
CA ALA A 645 26.46 69.33 27.09
C ALA A 645 25.94 67.94 26.71
N GLN A 646 25.48 67.16 27.70
CA GLN A 646 24.88 65.85 27.50
C GLN A 646 23.52 65.95 26.80
N ASP A 647 22.69 66.93 27.18
CA ASP A 647 21.36 67.15 26.56
C ASP A 647 21.49 67.52 25.08
N ASN A 648 22.48 68.37 24.74
CA ASN A 648 22.78 68.71 23.36
C ASN A 648 23.29 67.50 22.55
N ALA A 649 24.11 66.63 23.17
CA ALA A 649 24.57 65.40 22.54
C ALA A 649 23.42 64.41 22.29
N GLU A 650 22.44 64.35 23.20
CA GLU A 650 21.24 63.53 23.06
C GLU A 650 20.31 64.08 21.97
N LEU A 651 20.15 65.41 21.87
CA LEU A 651 19.42 66.05 20.78
C LEU A 651 20.03 65.71 19.41
N GLU A 652 21.35 65.82 19.26
CA GLU A 652 22.07 65.46 18.02
C GLU A 652 22.02 63.96 17.71
N LYS A 653 21.88 63.10 18.74
CA LYS A 653 21.63 61.67 18.55
C LYS A 653 20.21 61.42 18.00
N THR A 654 19.20 62.09 18.54
CA THR A 654 17.80 61.97 18.09
C THR A 654 17.61 62.49 16.67
N LYS A 655 18.26 63.60 16.30
CA LYS A 655 18.29 64.12 14.91
C LYS A 655 18.89 63.13 13.93
N ARG A 656 20.05 62.56 14.24
CA ARG A 656 20.69 61.52 13.42
C ARG A 656 19.82 60.27 13.29
N SER A 657 19.17 59.86 14.37
CA SER A 657 18.22 58.73 14.32
C SER A 657 17.11 59.01 13.31
N ARG A 658 16.55 60.23 13.31
CA ARG A 658 15.49 60.66 12.38
C ARG A 658 15.94 60.63 10.93
N GLU A 659 17.09 61.19 10.61
CA GLU A 659 17.65 61.19 9.26
C GLU A 659 17.87 59.77 8.71
N GLN A 660 18.19 58.82 9.59
CA GLN A 660 18.39 57.41 9.23
C GLN A 660 17.11 56.56 9.25
N MET A 661 15.96 57.09 9.71
CA MET A 661 14.72 56.28 9.83
C MET A 661 14.20 55.83 8.47
N ASP A 662 14.10 56.75 7.50
CA ASP A 662 13.52 56.44 6.19
C ASP A 662 14.30 55.34 5.47
N GLY A 663 15.64 55.42 5.47
CA GLY A 663 16.49 54.39 4.88
C GLY A 663 16.41 53.04 5.59
N ARG A 664 16.26 53.03 6.93
CA ARG A 664 16.06 51.79 7.71
C ARG A 664 14.69 51.16 7.44
N HIS A 665 13.63 51.96 7.42
CA HIS A 665 12.26 51.52 7.14
C HIS A 665 12.14 50.97 5.72
N GLU A 666 12.73 51.64 4.74
CA GLU A 666 12.76 51.18 3.35
C GLU A 666 13.55 49.88 3.20
N SER A 667 14.72 49.79 3.85
CA SER A 667 15.53 48.56 3.84
C SER A 667 14.78 47.39 4.47
N ALA A 668 14.07 47.60 5.58
CA ALA A 668 13.27 46.57 6.25
C ALA A 668 12.13 46.04 5.35
N ILE A 669 11.42 46.94 4.65
CA ILE A 669 10.37 46.57 3.69
C ILE A 669 10.96 45.80 2.50
N ASN A 670 12.13 46.21 1.99
CA ASN A 670 12.79 45.52 0.89
C ASN A 670 13.25 44.11 1.28
N VAL A 671 13.78 43.93 2.50
CA VAL A 671 14.13 42.61 3.03
C VAL A 671 12.89 41.73 3.16
N LEU A 672 11.79 42.27 3.72
CA LEU A 672 10.52 41.56 3.85
C LEU A 672 10.00 41.10 2.48
N ARG A 673 9.93 42.00 1.50
CA ARG A 673 9.49 41.68 0.12
C ARG A 673 10.40 40.66 -0.55
N GLY A 674 11.71 40.74 -0.32
CA GLY A 674 12.68 39.77 -0.82
C GLY A 674 12.45 38.37 -0.24
N GLU A 675 12.18 38.27 1.06
CA GLU A 675 11.89 37.02 1.73
C GLU A 675 10.52 36.44 1.30
N GLN A 676 9.48 37.27 1.22
CA GLN A 676 8.16 36.92 0.72
C GLN A 676 8.24 36.38 -0.72
N SER A 677 8.97 37.07 -1.59
CA SER A 677 9.20 36.65 -2.99
C SER A 677 9.91 35.29 -3.09
N ARG A 678 10.84 34.99 -2.17
CA ARG A 678 11.52 33.69 -2.11
C ARG A 678 10.57 32.59 -1.65
N ARG A 679 9.74 32.86 -0.63
CA ARG A 679 8.73 31.92 -0.12
C ARG A 679 7.68 31.60 -1.19
N MET A 680 7.21 32.59 -1.96
CA MET A 680 6.28 32.38 -3.07
C MET A 680 6.86 31.52 -4.17
N ARG A 681 8.12 31.76 -4.57
CA ARG A 681 8.80 30.91 -5.56
C ARG A 681 8.94 29.46 -5.13
N LEU A 682 9.28 29.23 -3.86
CA LEU A 682 9.39 27.87 -3.32
C LEU A 682 8.03 27.16 -3.24
N ARG A 683 6.95 27.91 -2.94
CA ARG A 683 5.58 27.38 -2.96
C ARG A 683 5.14 27.00 -4.37
N ALA A 684 5.35 27.88 -5.34
CA ALA A 684 5.05 27.60 -6.74
C ALA A 684 5.82 26.37 -7.28
N GLN A 685 7.11 26.24 -6.95
CA GLN A 685 7.90 25.04 -7.30
C GLN A 685 7.37 23.76 -6.64
N ARG A 686 6.81 23.85 -5.43
CA ARG A 686 6.19 22.69 -4.77
C ARG A 686 4.88 22.31 -5.47
N GLN A 687 4.04 23.30 -5.77
CA GLN A 687 2.78 23.10 -6.50
C GLN A 687 3.02 22.47 -7.87
N GLU A 688 4.02 22.95 -8.62
CA GLU A 688 4.39 22.36 -9.92
C GLU A 688 4.85 20.89 -9.79
N ARG A 689 5.58 20.55 -8.73
CA ARG A 689 5.98 19.15 -8.48
C ARG A 689 4.79 18.27 -8.11
N GLU A 690 3.85 18.78 -7.33
CA GLU A 690 2.62 18.07 -6.97
C GLU A 690 1.77 17.78 -8.21
N GLU A 691 1.63 18.75 -9.11
CA GLU A 691 0.93 18.55 -10.38
C GLU A 691 1.64 17.53 -11.28
N GLN A 692 2.97 17.63 -11.41
CA GLN A 692 3.77 16.67 -12.19
C GLN A 692 3.66 15.24 -11.65
N GLU A 693 3.68 15.07 -10.33
CA GLU A 693 3.54 13.76 -9.72
C GLU A 693 2.13 13.20 -9.91
N LEU A 694 1.09 14.03 -9.77
CA LEU A 694 -0.29 13.60 -10.04
C LEU A 694 -0.43 13.14 -11.50
N ARG A 695 0.10 13.89 -12.47
CA ARG A 695 0.10 13.49 -13.89
C ARG A 695 0.90 12.20 -14.13
N ARG A 696 1.96 11.96 -13.37
CA ARG A 696 2.75 10.72 -13.44
C ARG A 696 1.96 9.52 -12.94
N VAL A 697 1.21 9.69 -11.85
CA VAL A 697 0.30 8.67 -11.31
C VAL A 697 -0.84 8.39 -12.31
N GLN A 698 -1.49 9.44 -12.82
CA GLN A 698 -2.55 9.31 -13.84
C GLN A 698 -2.08 8.53 -15.08
N ARG A 699 -0.90 8.87 -15.61
CA ARG A 699 -0.28 8.14 -16.73
C ARG A 699 -0.03 6.68 -16.42
N ARG A 700 0.35 6.36 -15.18
CA ARG A 700 0.55 4.96 -14.77
C ARG A 700 -0.77 4.20 -14.74
N GLU A 701 -1.83 4.81 -14.22
CA GLU A 701 -3.17 4.22 -14.21
C GLU A 701 -3.70 4.00 -15.63
N GLU A 702 -3.51 4.97 -16.54
CA GLU A 702 -3.84 4.82 -17.97
C GLU A 702 -3.16 3.59 -18.58
N LEU A 703 -1.85 3.42 -18.33
CA LEU A 703 -1.07 2.29 -18.84
C LEU A 703 -1.50 0.95 -18.22
N GLU A 704 -1.91 0.95 -16.95
CA GLU A 704 -2.43 -0.25 -16.28
C GLU A 704 -3.80 -0.66 -16.85
N LEU A 705 -4.69 0.31 -17.11
CA LEU A 705 -5.97 0.06 -17.78
C LEU A 705 -5.77 -0.46 -19.22
N GLU A 706 -4.82 0.12 -19.96
CA GLU A 706 -4.46 -0.35 -21.30
C GLU A 706 -3.93 -1.79 -21.29
N ARG A 707 -3.09 -2.15 -20.31
CA ARG A 707 -2.63 -3.54 -20.15
C ARG A 707 -3.77 -4.49 -19.82
N SER A 708 -4.69 -4.09 -18.95
CA SER A 708 -5.88 -4.89 -18.62
C SER A 708 -6.76 -5.11 -19.85
N CYS A 709 -6.95 -4.07 -20.66
CA CYS A 709 -7.65 -4.14 -21.95
C CYS A 709 -7.05 -5.21 -22.85
N ILE A 710 -5.74 -5.15 -23.06
CA ILE A 710 -5.02 -6.10 -23.92
C ILE A 710 -5.20 -7.53 -23.40
N GLN A 711 -5.13 -7.73 -22.09
CA GLN A 711 -5.28 -9.05 -21.49
C GLN A 711 -6.70 -9.61 -21.64
N GLU A 712 -7.73 -8.83 -21.37
CA GLU A 712 -9.13 -9.26 -21.49
C GLU A 712 -9.52 -9.57 -22.93
N VAL A 713 -9.09 -8.74 -23.87
CA VAL A 713 -9.26 -8.99 -25.31
C VAL A 713 -8.57 -10.29 -25.70
N ALA A 714 -7.32 -10.50 -25.26
CA ALA A 714 -6.59 -11.74 -25.56
C ALA A 714 -7.26 -12.98 -24.96
N LEU A 715 -7.86 -12.90 -23.78
CA LEU A 715 -8.60 -14.02 -23.19
C LEU A 715 -9.83 -14.37 -24.02
N LEU A 716 -10.62 -13.38 -24.40
CA LEU A 716 -11.81 -13.59 -25.25
C LEU A 716 -11.42 -14.13 -26.63
N GLU A 717 -10.32 -13.63 -27.20
CA GLU A 717 -9.79 -14.10 -28.48
C GLU A 717 -9.24 -15.53 -28.43
N ASN A 718 -8.85 -16.02 -27.27
CA ASN A 718 -8.49 -17.44 -27.08
C ASN A 718 -9.72 -18.33 -26.82
N GLU A 719 -10.72 -17.83 -26.12
CA GLU A 719 -11.95 -18.58 -25.79
C GLU A 719 -12.82 -18.85 -27.02
N ILE A 720 -12.97 -17.87 -27.92
CA ILE A 720 -13.81 -17.99 -29.11
C ILE A 720 -13.35 -19.17 -30.00
N PRO A 721 -12.07 -19.31 -30.39
CA PRO A 721 -11.57 -20.47 -31.15
C PRO A 721 -11.69 -21.80 -30.40
N GLU A 722 -11.56 -21.82 -29.08
CA GLU A 722 -11.71 -23.04 -28.29
C GLU A 722 -13.16 -23.55 -28.31
N ARG A 723 -14.12 -22.68 -28.02
CA ARG A 723 -15.55 -23.01 -28.10
C ARG A 723 -15.97 -23.41 -29.52
N ARG A 724 -15.41 -22.75 -30.53
CA ARG A 724 -15.58 -23.13 -31.94
C ARG A 724 -15.12 -24.57 -32.19
N ARG A 725 -13.92 -24.95 -31.72
CA ARG A 725 -13.38 -26.30 -31.87
C ARG A 725 -14.23 -27.35 -31.16
N GLN A 726 -14.72 -27.05 -29.95
CA GLN A 726 -15.60 -27.96 -29.20
C GLN A 726 -16.93 -28.19 -29.93
N LEU A 727 -17.54 -27.12 -30.45
CA LEU A 727 -18.79 -27.20 -31.23
C LEU A 727 -18.59 -28.01 -32.51
N GLN A 728 -17.48 -27.78 -33.22
CA GLN A 728 -17.09 -28.56 -34.40
C GLN A 728 -16.90 -30.05 -34.09
N GLY A 729 -16.18 -30.38 -33.02
CA GLY A 729 -15.97 -31.76 -32.59
C GLY A 729 -17.30 -32.45 -32.27
N ARG A 730 -18.23 -31.75 -31.61
CA ARG A 730 -19.57 -32.27 -31.33
C ARG A 730 -20.36 -32.53 -32.60
N TRP A 731 -20.34 -31.62 -33.57
CA TRP A 731 -21.04 -31.81 -34.86
C TRP A 731 -20.47 -33.00 -35.62
N GLN A 732 -19.14 -33.15 -35.68
CA GLN A 732 -18.50 -34.30 -36.32
C GLN A 732 -18.92 -35.63 -35.68
N LEU A 733 -18.96 -35.70 -34.35
CA LEU A 733 -19.44 -36.88 -33.63
C LEU A 733 -20.92 -37.17 -33.89
N GLN A 734 -21.78 -36.14 -33.87
CA GLN A 734 -23.22 -36.30 -34.14
C GLN A 734 -23.47 -36.79 -35.57
N THR A 735 -22.78 -36.21 -36.55
CA THR A 735 -22.85 -36.65 -37.95
C THR A 735 -22.33 -38.09 -38.09
N ALA A 736 -21.23 -38.46 -37.44
CA ALA A 736 -20.67 -39.81 -37.49
C ALA A 736 -21.62 -40.87 -36.85
N VAL A 737 -22.20 -40.57 -35.69
CA VAL A 737 -23.17 -41.44 -35.00
C VAL A 737 -24.41 -41.65 -35.84
N MET A 738 -24.97 -40.57 -36.41
CA MET A 738 -26.13 -40.68 -37.30
C MET A 738 -25.79 -41.50 -38.53
N THR A 739 -24.62 -41.29 -39.15
CA THR A 739 -24.17 -42.08 -40.30
C THR A 739 -24.09 -43.58 -39.97
N GLN A 740 -23.55 -43.94 -38.79
CA GLN A 740 -23.50 -45.33 -38.34
C GLN A 740 -24.87 -45.93 -38.04
N GLN A 741 -25.77 -45.16 -37.41
CA GLN A 741 -27.14 -45.61 -37.12
C GLN A 741 -27.95 -45.84 -38.39
N PHE A 742 -27.80 -44.97 -39.40
CA PHE A 742 -28.40 -45.16 -40.72
C PHE A 742 -27.82 -46.37 -41.44
N ALA A 743 -26.49 -46.59 -41.37
CA ALA A 743 -25.84 -47.77 -41.92
C ALA A 743 -26.33 -49.08 -41.27
N ALA A 744 -26.60 -49.07 -39.96
CA ALA A 744 -27.14 -50.23 -39.23
C ALA A 744 -28.62 -50.49 -39.54
N ALA A 745 -29.40 -49.46 -39.87
CA ALA A 745 -30.83 -49.56 -40.19
C ALA A 745 -31.11 -49.95 -41.66
N SER A 746 -30.15 -49.77 -42.56
CA SER A 746 -30.28 -50.14 -43.97
C SER A 746 -29.52 -51.45 -44.23
N VAL A 747 -30.21 -52.48 -44.74
CA VAL A 747 -29.62 -53.78 -45.08
C VAL A 747 -28.75 -53.60 -46.35
N LEU A 748 -27.53 -53.10 -46.18
CA LEU A 748 -26.52 -53.02 -47.24
C LEU A 748 -25.24 -53.76 -46.80
N PRO A 749 -24.58 -54.51 -47.72
CA PRO A 749 -23.42 -55.31 -47.38
C PRO A 749 -22.20 -54.47 -46.97
N ALA A 750 -21.37 -55.04 -46.10
CA ALA A 750 -20.31 -54.41 -45.29
C ALA A 750 -19.17 -53.68 -46.04
N GLU A 751 -19.25 -53.54 -47.38
CA GLU A 751 -18.21 -52.93 -48.21
C GLU A 751 -18.62 -51.61 -48.88
N ALA A 752 -19.87 -51.15 -48.70
CA ALA A 752 -20.30 -49.82 -49.16
C ALA A 752 -20.01 -48.76 -48.09
N ARG A 753 -18.85 -48.09 -48.15
CA ARG A 753 -18.63 -46.84 -47.40
C ARG A 753 -19.65 -45.80 -47.86
N LEU A 754 -20.62 -45.46 -47.00
CA LEU A 754 -21.47 -44.29 -47.19
C LEU A 754 -20.58 -43.07 -47.44
N PRO A 755 -20.87 -42.23 -48.47
CA PRO A 755 -20.14 -40.99 -48.65
C PRO A 755 -20.29 -40.14 -47.38
N PRO A 756 -19.23 -39.44 -46.92
CA PRO A 756 -19.34 -38.55 -45.77
C PRO A 756 -20.46 -37.54 -46.06
N LEU A 757 -21.46 -37.52 -45.18
CA LEU A 757 -22.50 -36.50 -45.23
C LEU A 757 -21.83 -35.13 -45.23
N PRO A 758 -22.32 -34.16 -46.03
CA PRO A 758 -21.80 -32.81 -46.01
C PRO A 758 -22.01 -32.27 -44.60
N THR A 759 -20.94 -32.28 -43.80
CA THR A 759 -20.89 -31.49 -42.57
C THR A 759 -21.05 -30.06 -43.03
N LEU A 760 -21.99 -29.31 -42.46
CA LEU A 760 -22.16 -27.89 -42.75
C LEU A 760 -20.76 -27.25 -42.77
N ALA A 761 -20.29 -26.93 -43.98
CA ALA A 761 -18.96 -26.37 -44.14
C ALA A 761 -19.00 -25.04 -43.39
N TRP A 762 -18.01 -24.78 -42.55
CA TRP A 762 -17.79 -23.45 -41.99
C TRP A 762 -17.33 -22.52 -43.13
N GLN A 763 -18.20 -22.26 -44.12
CA GLN A 763 -17.98 -21.24 -45.13
C GLN A 763 -18.35 -19.89 -44.52
N LEU A 764 -17.47 -19.42 -43.66
CA LEU A 764 -17.36 -18.02 -43.25
C LEU A 764 -15.88 -17.67 -43.10
N ASP A 765 -15.11 -18.03 -44.13
CA ASP A 765 -14.03 -17.15 -44.60
C ASP A 765 -14.66 -16.21 -45.61
N LEU A 766 -15.26 -15.11 -45.14
CA LEU A 766 -15.47 -13.89 -45.92
C LEU A 766 -15.88 -12.74 -44.97
N ALA A 767 -14.97 -11.77 -44.87
CA ALA A 767 -15.11 -10.41 -44.35
C ALA A 767 -15.03 -10.18 -42.82
N LEU A 768 -13.81 -10.31 -42.27
CA LEU A 768 -13.24 -9.23 -41.45
C LEU A 768 -11.84 -8.91 -42.00
N PRO A 769 -11.50 -7.64 -42.26
CA PRO A 769 -10.18 -7.31 -42.80
C PRO A 769 -9.10 -7.69 -41.78
N PRO A 770 -7.93 -8.19 -42.22
CA PRO A 770 -6.80 -8.37 -41.32
C PRO A 770 -6.39 -6.99 -40.75
N PRO A 771 -5.86 -6.92 -39.52
CA PRO A 771 -5.18 -5.71 -39.06
C PRO A 771 -4.08 -5.39 -40.07
N ALA A 772 -3.94 -4.11 -40.43
CA ALA A 772 -2.99 -3.67 -41.44
C ALA A 772 -1.55 -4.04 -41.04
N THR A 773 -1.07 -5.19 -41.50
CA THR A 773 0.36 -5.48 -41.59
C THR A 773 0.93 -4.72 -42.79
N THR A 774 1.33 -3.48 -42.58
CA THR A 774 2.33 -2.82 -43.42
C THR A 774 3.73 -3.32 -43.03
N LEU A 775 4.01 -4.59 -43.33
CA LEU A 775 5.38 -5.00 -43.67
C LEU A 775 5.54 -4.71 -45.16
N GLY A 776 5.91 -3.46 -45.47
CA GLY A 776 6.42 -3.11 -46.78
C GLY A 776 7.68 -3.94 -47.04
N ALA A 777 7.64 -4.71 -48.12
CA ALA A 777 8.79 -5.34 -48.72
C ALA A 777 9.91 -4.30 -48.90
N VAL A 778 11.02 -4.51 -48.20
CA VAL A 778 12.31 -3.96 -48.62
C VAL A 778 12.95 -5.04 -49.48
N GLU A 779 13.00 -4.77 -50.78
CA GLU A 779 13.80 -5.51 -51.76
C GLU A 779 15.23 -5.73 -51.25
N GLU A 780 15.74 -6.93 -51.46
CA GLU A 780 17.16 -7.25 -51.43
C GLU A 780 17.92 -6.33 -52.40
N ALA A 781 18.58 -5.29 -51.87
CA ALA A 781 19.68 -4.64 -52.56
C ALA A 781 20.99 -5.32 -52.15
N ARG A 782 21.49 -6.17 -53.05
CA ARG A 782 22.82 -6.78 -53.03
C ARG A 782 23.92 -5.76 -52.74
N CYS A 783 24.87 -6.18 -51.92
CA CYS A 783 26.19 -5.59 -51.83
C CYS A 783 26.98 -5.94 -53.11
N GLU A 784 27.21 -4.96 -53.99
CA GLU A 784 28.31 -4.98 -54.96
C GLU A 784 29.34 -3.91 -54.58
N THR A 785 30.58 -4.35 -54.44
CA THR A 785 31.79 -3.55 -54.27
C THR A 785 32.07 -2.70 -55.52
N SER A 786 32.34 -1.39 -55.37
CA SER A 786 33.33 -0.66 -56.21
C SER A 786 33.49 0.84 -55.82
N LYS A 787 34.64 1.14 -55.21
CA LYS A 787 35.58 2.27 -55.47
C LYS A 787 35.17 3.75 -55.27
N ASN A 788 36.11 4.44 -54.60
CA ASN A 788 36.46 5.87 -54.58
C ASN A 788 35.51 6.78 -53.78
N GLY A 789 35.92 7.61 -52.82
CA GLY A 789 37.21 8.08 -52.32
C GLY A 789 37.01 9.51 -51.77
N ILE A 790 37.78 9.90 -50.73
CA ILE A 790 38.18 11.31 -50.42
C ILE A 790 36.99 12.22 -49.95
N SER A 791 36.97 13.02 -48.89
CA SER A 791 37.93 13.65 -47.98
C SER A 791 37.14 14.57 -47.01
N THR A 792 37.70 14.85 -45.82
CA THR A 792 37.63 16.10 -45.00
C THR A 792 36.27 16.84 -44.91
N GLY A 793 35.73 17.19 -43.74
CA GLY A 793 36.36 17.92 -42.65
C GLY A 793 35.35 18.89 -42.01
N PHE A 794 35.42 19.04 -40.69
CA PHE A 794 35.46 20.34 -39.98
C PHE A 794 34.52 21.48 -40.46
N THR A 795 33.63 21.96 -39.57
CA THR A 795 33.76 23.22 -38.80
C THR A 795 32.39 23.75 -38.35
N MET A 796 32.37 24.28 -37.13
CA MET A 796 31.35 25.13 -36.51
C MET A 796 30.95 26.37 -37.32
N TYR A 797 29.70 26.83 -37.16
CA TYR A 797 29.23 28.22 -36.97
C TYR A 797 27.75 28.09 -36.55
N GLY A 798 27.15 28.82 -35.61
CA GLY A 798 27.49 30.13 -35.06
C GLY A 798 26.43 31.17 -35.45
N LYS A 799 25.43 31.35 -34.56
CA LYS A 799 24.64 32.56 -34.27
C LYS A 799 23.47 33.04 -35.16
N SER A 800 22.50 33.59 -34.39
CA SER A 800 21.48 34.62 -34.66
C SER A 800 20.36 34.26 -35.64
N GLY A 801 19.06 34.34 -35.33
CA GLY A 801 18.34 35.14 -34.34
C GLY A 801 17.47 36.16 -35.07
N CYS A 802 16.14 36.05 -34.98
CA CYS A 802 15.17 37.16 -34.98
C CYS A 802 13.73 36.63 -34.92
N ALA A 803 12.91 37.39 -34.21
CA ALA A 803 11.51 37.14 -33.90
C ALA A 803 10.56 37.24 -35.11
N ALA A 804 9.48 36.47 -35.04
CA ALA A 804 8.10 36.93 -35.18
C ALA A 804 7.21 35.97 -34.37
#